data_AF-A0A183T6J7-F1
#
_entry.id   AF-A0A183T6J7-F1
#
_cell.length_a   1.000
_cell.length_b   1.000
_cell.length_c   1.000
_cell.angle_alpha   90.00
_cell.angle_beta   90.00
_cell.angle_gamma   90.00
#
_symmetry.space_group_name_H-M   'P 1'
#
loop_
_entity.id
_entity.type
_entity.pdbx_description
1 polymer ?
#
loop_
_entity_poly.entity_id
_entity_poly.type
_entity_poly.pdbx_seq_one_letter_code
_entity_poly.pdbx_strand_id
1 'polypeptide(L)'
;LENEDALLTKIVKDATSLAAEIEKSCGSVPCILDSLNVEVERYSEVLDFVTPLVLKIDDMEKKLRALEIQETLSRYRSEVDAARVLGNADMALDAFTHLSRHLGAYNDCSSGDFHSHLPPYYYAMLASFIKGALTGRRAISLAMRIILEKLEKRFLFNFYGSRLTNMIEKPEWYLTEVQTWMVLNDQWLTWIQDEHLRCPLPSTPLRVEFMRGLIGFVVDKMKFDLGLIAKPPKSYCSDPLLPANKPQFGRVDEASKENPYGLDSSPLATDPDLFGHLIDEVLNFENRLDGLCYPVHELRPVDVLTRLDVLHRWLCLESEIAHRRMQDLLTKTQTLVPEKSSDSPTTPQCAEDFVALVYAISRRGVQLRDAKARAYFFRVQQSLLFTFLSTLSDRLPWLRGEKTKWETTPSANRSDSAVTSDPAVWTAVLNALFFVCETMQDWTNDQYFVELWEDRDIRKLLEHPDPWIDEPSPFEEDSSKMFEVYERQIRQGLEAVVSSLYRSLCEVSRDYRSDVSQWQRIPELGIGKFTGSGGGLSSTAADLAISSLSGKATDMFMLLTGSLSTLAKLLHPSLFVRVWKPLFSRLNQYLYSQVIRRNHFTAAGAAQLHYDIVQCLRAVVLTYTERPEEYISESLDACKLLTLPMGVAALLKEELKDTLTPGSQASSGLMPLIELGISRLSPDEVYEILLLRL
;
A
#
# COMPACT_ATOMS: atom_id res chain seq x y z
N LEU A 1 -41.80 12.74 -43.60
CA LEU A 1 -43.11 13.43 -43.56
C LEU A 1 -44.25 12.52 -44.02
N GLU A 2 -44.48 12.24 -45.31
CA GLU A 2 -45.65 11.41 -45.74
C GLU A 2 -45.66 9.97 -45.19
N ASN A 3 -44.49 9.35 -45.01
CA ASN A 3 -44.37 8.00 -44.41
C ASN A 3 -44.53 8.00 -42.88
N GLU A 4 -44.45 9.17 -42.23
CA GLU A 4 -44.47 9.31 -40.77
C GLU A 4 -45.88 9.58 -40.24
N ASP A 5 -46.68 10.35 -40.97
CA ASP A 5 -48.11 10.51 -40.67
C ASP A 5 -48.83 9.16 -40.75
N ALA A 6 -48.47 8.32 -41.72
CA ALA A 6 -48.97 6.96 -41.84
C ALA A 6 -48.58 6.07 -40.65
N LEU A 7 -47.37 6.23 -40.11
CA LEU A 7 -46.88 5.46 -38.96
C LEU A 7 -47.58 5.88 -37.66
N LEU A 8 -47.70 7.19 -37.41
CA LEU A 8 -48.43 7.74 -36.27
C LEU A 8 -49.92 7.36 -36.31
N THR A 9 -50.55 7.45 -37.48
CA THR A 9 -51.95 7.02 -37.66
C THR A 9 -52.13 5.54 -37.37
N LYS A 10 -51.14 4.70 -37.71
CA LYS A 10 -51.14 3.27 -37.38
C LYS A 10 -51.00 3.02 -35.87
N ILE A 11 -50.07 3.69 -35.20
CA ILE A 11 -49.87 3.58 -33.75
C ILE A 11 -51.14 3.98 -32.98
N VAL A 12 -51.78 5.09 -33.37
CA VAL A 12 -53.04 5.55 -32.75
C VAL A 12 -54.18 4.54 -32.95
N LYS A 13 -54.26 3.92 -34.13
CA LYS A 13 -55.24 2.86 -34.42
C LYS A 13 -55.01 1.60 -33.59
N ASP A 14 -53.75 1.20 -33.43
CA ASP A 14 -53.38 0.01 -32.65
C ASP A 14 -53.61 0.24 -31.15
N ALA A 15 -53.31 1.45 -30.64
CA ALA A 15 -53.56 1.86 -29.26
C ALA A 15 -55.06 1.93 -28.93
N THR A 16 -55.89 2.45 -29.83
CA THR A 16 -57.36 2.49 -29.64
C THR A 16 -57.98 1.10 -29.65
N SER A 17 -57.47 0.19 -30.49
CA SER A 17 -57.88 -1.22 -30.46
C SER A 17 -57.51 -1.92 -29.15
N LEU A 18 -56.29 -1.68 -28.65
CA LEU A 18 -55.81 -2.26 -27.38
C LEU A 18 -56.61 -1.74 -26.18
N ALA A 19 -56.92 -0.44 -26.16
CA ALA A 19 -57.75 0.16 -25.12
C ALA A 19 -59.15 -0.47 -25.06
N ALA A 20 -59.79 -0.70 -26.22
CA ALA A 20 -61.09 -1.38 -26.29
C ALA A 20 -61.02 -2.84 -25.79
N GLU A 21 -59.89 -3.54 -26.01
CA GLU A 21 -59.69 -4.90 -25.53
C GLU A 21 -59.44 -4.97 -24.01
N ILE A 22 -58.73 -3.98 -23.46
CA ILE A 22 -58.55 -3.81 -22.01
C ILE A 22 -59.90 -3.52 -21.36
N GLU A 23 -60.69 -2.59 -21.89
CA GLU A 23 -61.98 -2.20 -21.35
C GLU A 23 -62.97 -3.39 -21.35
N LYS A 24 -62.98 -4.19 -22.43
CA LYS A 24 -63.75 -5.43 -22.51
C LYS A 24 -63.30 -6.48 -21.47
N SER A 25 -61.99 -6.62 -21.25
CA SER A 25 -61.43 -7.59 -20.30
C SER A 25 -61.65 -7.16 -18.84
N CYS A 26 -61.60 -5.86 -18.55
CA CYS A 26 -61.94 -5.28 -17.25
C CYS A 26 -63.45 -5.33 -16.97
N GLY A 27 -64.29 -5.13 -17.99
CA GLY A 27 -65.76 -5.19 -17.86
C GLY A 27 -66.30 -6.58 -17.47
N SER A 28 -65.55 -7.65 -17.72
CA SER A 28 -65.89 -9.00 -17.25
C SER A 28 -65.59 -9.25 -15.76
N VAL A 29 -64.76 -8.42 -15.12
CA VAL A 29 -64.27 -8.65 -13.73
C VAL A 29 -65.37 -8.55 -12.65
N PRO A 30 -66.35 -7.63 -12.71
CA PRO A 30 -67.42 -7.56 -11.72
C PRO A 30 -68.34 -8.80 -11.72
N CYS A 31 -68.71 -9.33 -12.89
CA CYS A 31 -69.50 -10.57 -13.00
C CYS A 31 -68.75 -11.80 -12.45
N ILE A 32 -67.41 -11.75 -12.43
CA ILE A 32 -66.54 -12.81 -11.90
C ILE A 32 -66.49 -12.75 -10.37
N LEU A 33 -66.42 -11.55 -9.78
CA LEU A 33 -66.50 -11.36 -8.32
C LEU A 33 -67.85 -11.84 -7.75
N ASP A 34 -68.95 -11.64 -8.47
CA ASP A 34 -70.27 -12.15 -8.08
C ASP A 34 -70.36 -13.69 -8.17
N SER A 35 -69.63 -14.30 -9.11
CA SER A 35 -69.56 -15.76 -9.30
C SER A 35 -68.65 -16.47 -8.29
N LEU A 36 -67.63 -15.76 -7.78
CA LEU A 36 -66.67 -16.23 -6.76
C LEU A 36 -67.23 -16.18 -5.33
N ASN A 37 -68.41 -15.58 -5.13
CA ASN A 37 -69.08 -15.48 -3.84
C ASN A 37 -69.80 -16.80 -3.43
N VAL A 38 -69.62 -17.88 -4.19
CA VAL A 38 -70.17 -19.22 -3.91
C VAL A 38 -69.02 -20.19 -3.56
N GLU A 39 -68.87 -20.44 -2.26
CA GLU A 39 -68.14 -21.52 -1.56
C GLU A 39 -66.69 -21.89 -1.97
N VAL A 40 -65.82 -21.85 -0.95
CA VAL A 40 -64.35 -21.97 -0.93
C VAL A 40 -63.79 -23.34 -1.42
N GLU A 41 -64.62 -24.28 -1.88
CA GLU A 41 -64.19 -25.65 -2.21
C GLU A 41 -63.73 -25.88 -3.66
N ARG A 42 -63.73 -24.86 -4.53
CA ARG A 42 -63.36 -24.98 -5.97
C ARG A 42 -62.10 -24.17 -6.37
N TYR A 43 -61.06 -24.18 -5.54
CA TYR A 43 -59.81 -23.41 -5.78
C TYR A 43 -59.13 -23.71 -7.13
N SER A 44 -59.16 -24.96 -7.62
CA SER A 44 -58.57 -25.30 -8.91
C SER A 44 -59.30 -24.67 -10.10
N GLU A 45 -60.63 -24.58 -10.04
CA GLU A 45 -61.44 -24.00 -11.11
C GLU A 45 -61.27 -22.47 -11.18
N VAL A 46 -61.07 -21.82 -10.03
CA VAL A 46 -60.71 -20.41 -9.96
C VAL A 46 -59.30 -20.17 -10.52
N LEU A 47 -58.33 -21.02 -10.21
CA LEU A 47 -56.96 -20.90 -10.69
C LEU A 47 -56.87 -21.16 -12.20
N ASP A 48 -57.58 -22.18 -12.72
CA ASP A 48 -57.67 -22.51 -14.14
C ASP A 48 -58.34 -21.38 -14.95
N PHE A 49 -59.20 -20.58 -14.32
CA PHE A 49 -59.88 -19.45 -14.96
C PHE A 49 -59.13 -18.12 -14.82
N VAL A 50 -58.46 -17.85 -13.68
CA VAL A 50 -57.72 -16.61 -13.41
C VAL A 50 -56.34 -16.60 -14.07
N THR A 51 -55.66 -17.73 -14.17
CA THR A 51 -54.31 -17.82 -14.77
C THR A 51 -54.28 -17.33 -16.24
N PRO A 52 -55.23 -17.70 -17.11
CA PRO A 52 -55.31 -17.17 -18.48
C PRO A 52 -55.57 -15.67 -18.54
N LEU A 53 -56.36 -15.13 -17.60
CA LEU A 53 -56.64 -13.69 -17.49
C LEU A 53 -55.39 -12.90 -17.09
N VAL A 54 -54.62 -13.40 -16.11
CA VAL A 54 -53.35 -12.78 -15.67
C VAL A 54 -52.32 -12.80 -16.81
N LEU A 55 -52.18 -13.92 -17.51
CA LEU A 55 -51.30 -14.02 -18.70
C LEU A 55 -51.75 -13.08 -19.82
N LYS A 56 -53.08 -12.92 -20.02
CA LYS A 56 -53.62 -11.99 -21.01
C LYS A 56 -53.35 -10.53 -20.63
N ILE A 57 -53.47 -10.18 -19.34
CA ILE A 57 -53.16 -8.83 -18.84
C ILE A 57 -51.67 -8.53 -18.98
N ASP A 58 -50.79 -9.49 -18.68
CA ASP A 58 -49.34 -9.35 -18.87
C ASP A 58 -48.96 -9.16 -20.35
N ASP A 59 -49.60 -9.88 -21.28
CA ASP A 59 -49.43 -9.68 -22.72
C ASP A 59 -49.95 -8.31 -23.19
N MET A 60 -51.08 -7.85 -22.67
CA MET A 60 -51.62 -6.51 -22.97
C MET A 60 -50.70 -5.40 -22.42
N GLU A 61 -50.13 -5.58 -21.24
CA GLU A 61 -49.18 -4.65 -20.64
C GLU A 61 -47.89 -4.54 -21.47
N LYS A 62 -47.37 -5.67 -21.96
CA LYS A 62 -46.21 -5.71 -22.86
C LYS A 62 -46.49 -4.99 -24.19
N LYS A 63 -47.67 -5.20 -24.78
CA LYS A 63 -48.09 -4.53 -26.01
C LYS A 63 -48.30 -3.02 -25.82
N LEU A 64 -48.86 -2.60 -24.69
CA LEU A 64 -49.06 -1.20 -24.37
C LEU A 64 -47.72 -0.48 -24.22
N ARG A 65 -46.79 -1.04 -23.46
CA ARG A 65 -45.43 -0.51 -23.30
C ARG A 65 -44.71 -0.39 -24.65
N ALA A 66 -44.84 -1.39 -25.53
CA ALA A 66 -44.23 -1.36 -26.87
C ALA A 66 -44.77 -0.21 -27.74
N LEU A 67 -46.08 0.08 -27.66
CA LEU A 67 -46.70 1.18 -28.41
C LEU A 67 -46.33 2.56 -27.83
N GLU A 68 -46.26 2.71 -26.51
CA GLU A 68 -45.82 3.93 -25.83
C GLU A 68 -44.37 4.30 -26.20
N ILE A 69 -43.51 3.29 -26.31
CA ILE A 69 -42.12 3.44 -26.78
C ILE A 69 -42.09 3.97 -28.21
N GLN A 70 -42.86 3.35 -29.11
CA GLN A 70 -42.87 3.74 -30.52
C GLN A 70 -43.42 5.16 -30.73
N GLU A 71 -44.47 5.55 -30.01
CA GLU A 71 -45.00 6.92 -30.05
C GLU A 71 -43.95 7.93 -29.58
N THR A 72 -43.28 7.63 -28.47
CA THR A 72 -42.33 8.55 -27.86
C THR A 72 -41.06 8.71 -28.69
N LEU A 73 -40.54 7.63 -29.28
CA LEU A 73 -39.45 7.69 -30.26
C LEU A 73 -39.83 8.49 -31.51
N SER A 74 -41.07 8.35 -31.99
CA SER A 74 -41.57 9.13 -33.12
C SER A 74 -41.67 10.62 -32.79
N ARG A 75 -42.05 10.98 -31.56
CA ARG A 75 -42.14 12.37 -31.08
C ARG A 75 -40.76 13.04 -31.03
N TYR A 76 -39.78 12.41 -30.39
CA TYR A 76 -38.42 12.97 -30.28
C TYR A 76 -37.70 13.07 -31.61
N ARG A 77 -37.94 12.13 -32.53
CA ARG A 77 -37.41 12.20 -33.89
C ARG A 77 -37.95 13.42 -34.66
N SER A 78 -39.25 13.72 -34.51
CA SER A 78 -39.88 14.92 -35.08
C SER A 78 -39.29 16.21 -34.51
N GLU A 79 -38.97 16.25 -33.21
CA GLU A 79 -38.34 17.40 -32.56
C GLU A 79 -36.91 17.66 -33.05
N VAL A 80 -36.12 16.60 -33.26
CA VAL A 80 -34.77 16.70 -33.85
C VAL A 80 -34.82 17.19 -35.30
N ASP A 81 -35.76 16.68 -36.10
CA ASP A 81 -35.94 17.14 -37.48
C ASP A 81 -36.42 18.59 -37.56
N ALA A 82 -37.32 19.01 -36.65
CA ALA A 82 -37.75 20.41 -36.54
C ALA A 82 -36.59 21.34 -36.16
N ALA A 83 -35.75 20.95 -35.19
CA ALA A 83 -34.59 21.73 -34.77
C ALA A 83 -33.56 21.88 -35.91
N ARG A 84 -33.38 20.84 -36.73
CA ARG A 84 -32.52 20.87 -37.92
C ARG A 84 -33.03 21.84 -38.99
N VAL A 85 -34.33 21.86 -39.26
CA VAL A 85 -34.95 22.79 -40.22
C VAL A 85 -34.83 24.24 -39.75
N LEU A 86 -34.90 24.48 -38.44
CA LEU A 86 -34.79 25.81 -37.83
C LEU A 86 -33.34 26.28 -37.62
N GLY A 87 -32.34 25.41 -37.82
CA GLY A 87 -30.92 25.75 -37.65
C GLY A 87 -30.51 26.07 -36.21
N ASN A 88 -31.28 25.63 -35.22
CA ASN A 88 -31.06 25.96 -33.81
C ASN A 88 -30.34 24.81 -33.08
N ALA A 89 -29.03 25.00 -32.84
CA ALA A 89 -28.14 23.98 -32.28
C ALA A 89 -28.50 23.60 -30.83
N ASP A 90 -28.99 24.54 -30.02
CA ASP A 90 -29.34 24.27 -28.62
C ASP A 90 -30.60 23.40 -28.53
N MET A 91 -31.58 23.68 -29.40
CA MET A 91 -32.80 22.87 -29.50
C MET A 91 -32.52 21.45 -30.00
N ALA A 92 -31.55 21.29 -30.90
CA ALA A 92 -31.10 19.97 -31.34
C ALA A 92 -30.37 19.19 -30.24
N LEU A 93 -29.56 19.89 -29.44
CA LEU A 93 -28.82 19.30 -28.32
C LEU A 93 -29.76 18.86 -27.18
N ASP A 94 -30.79 19.66 -26.87
CA ASP A 94 -31.80 19.30 -25.88
C ASP A 94 -32.66 18.12 -26.35
N ALA A 95 -33.14 18.14 -27.60
CA ALA A 95 -33.90 17.02 -28.16
C ALA A 95 -33.08 15.72 -28.19
N PHE A 96 -31.78 15.81 -28.49
CA PHE A 96 -30.85 14.68 -28.44
C PHE A 96 -30.63 14.18 -27.00
N THR A 97 -30.56 15.08 -26.01
CA THR A 97 -30.43 14.73 -24.60
C THR A 97 -31.70 14.06 -24.07
N HIS A 98 -32.88 14.49 -24.52
CA HIS A 98 -34.16 13.85 -24.20
C HIS A 98 -34.29 12.45 -24.83
N LEU A 99 -33.94 12.30 -26.11
CA LEU A 99 -33.90 11.01 -26.79
C LEU A 99 -32.90 10.04 -26.14
N SER A 100 -31.73 10.54 -25.72
CA SER A 100 -30.67 9.75 -25.07
C SER A 100 -31.07 9.26 -23.67
N ARG A 101 -31.74 10.10 -22.86
CA ARG A 101 -32.32 9.69 -21.56
C ARG A 101 -33.40 8.63 -21.74
N HIS A 102 -34.21 8.76 -22.80
CA HIS A 102 -35.32 7.83 -23.05
C HIS A 102 -34.82 6.48 -23.57
N LEU A 103 -33.88 6.45 -24.53
CA LEU A 103 -33.24 5.21 -25.01
C LEU A 103 -32.42 4.51 -23.91
N GLY A 104 -31.77 5.27 -23.02
CA GLY A 104 -31.07 4.73 -21.85
C GLY A 104 -31.98 4.01 -20.86
N ALA A 105 -33.26 4.37 -20.78
CA ALA A 105 -34.25 3.71 -19.93
C ALA A 105 -34.79 2.38 -20.52
N TYR A 106 -34.63 2.14 -21.83
CA TYR A 106 -35.20 0.97 -22.52
C TYR A 106 -34.21 -0.16 -22.81
N ASN A 107 -32.89 0.07 -22.69
CA ASN A 107 -31.89 -0.99 -22.84
C ASN A 107 -31.91 -2.05 -21.71
N ASP A 108 -32.72 -1.86 -20.66
CA ASP A 108 -32.92 -2.82 -19.57
C ASP A 108 -34.07 -3.83 -19.85
N CYS A 109 -34.75 -3.75 -21.00
CA CYS A 109 -35.79 -4.72 -21.38
C CYS A 109 -35.24 -5.77 -22.36
N SER A 110 -35.08 -6.99 -21.85
CA SER A 110 -34.66 -8.18 -22.59
C SER A 110 -35.62 -8.53 -23.74
N SER A 111 -35.32 -8.06 -24.95
CA SER A 111 -35.71 -8.74 -26.18
C SER A 111 -34.61 -8.51 -27.20
N GLY A 112 -33.90 -9.58 -27.55
CA GLY A 112 -32.90 -9.56 -28.61
C GLY A 112 -33.57 -9.31 -29.94
N ASP A 113 -33.24 -8.18 -30.57
CA ASP A 113 -33.07 -7.97 -32.02
C ASP A 113 -33.34 -6.51 -32.37
N PHE A 114 -32.48 -5.60 -31.91
CA PHE A 114 -32.32 -4.27 -32.50
C PHE A 114 -30.83 -3.90 -32.59
N HIS A 115 -30.08 -4.71 -33.34
CA HIS A 115 -28.81 -4.28 -33.89
C HIS A 115 -28.93 -4.18 -35.41
N SER A 116 -29.43 -3.04 -35.88
CA SER A 116 -29.08 -2.56 -37.22
C SER A 116 -28.63 -1.10 -37.12
N HIS A 117 -27.33 -0.97 -36.87
CA HIS A 117 -26.44 0.15 -37.13
C HIS A 117 -26.62 1.44 -36.30
N LEU A 118 -26.12 1.41 -35.06
CA LEU A 118 -25.49 2.59 -34.47
C LEU A 118 -24.02 2.65 -34.91
N PRO A 119 -23.49 3.81 -35.36
CA PRO A 119 -22.11 3.93 -35.83
C PRO A 119 -21.08 3.52 -34.74
N PRO A 120 -19.92 2.93 -35.11
CA PRO A 120 -18.95 2.36 -34.14
C PRO A 120 -18.45 3.32 -33.05
N TYR A 121 -18.42 4.64 -33.32
CA TYR A 121 -17.98 5.65 -32.35
C TYR A 121 -18.97 5.85 -31.18
N TYR A 122 -20.24 5.46 -31.34
CA TYR A 122 -21.24 5.49 -30.26
C TYR A 122 -20.96 4.44 -29.18
N TYR A 123 -20.41 3.27 -29.53
CA TYR A 123 -20.12 2.21 -28.57
C TYR A 123 -18.99 2.60 -27.60
N ALA A 124 -17.98 3.32 -28.08
CA ALA A 124 -16.88 3.80 -27.25
C ALA A 124 -17.31 4.91 -26.27
N MET A 125 -18.30 5.73 -26.66
CA MET A 125 -18.83 6.83 -25.85
C MET A 125 -19.90 6.37 -24.86
N LEU A 126 -20.72 5.38 -25.23
CA LEU A 126 -21.68 4.71 -24.32
C LEU A 126 -20.95 3.91 -23.23
N ALA A 127 -19.83 3.26 -23.55
CA ALA A 127 -19.02 2.53 -22.57
C ALA A 127 -18.42 3.42 -21.48
N SER A 128 -18.14 4.71 -21.76
CA SER A 128 -17.65 5.65 -20.74
C SER A 128 -18.78 6.25 -19.89
N PHE A 129 -20.03 6.23 -20.35
CA PHE A 129 -21.18 6.86 -19.67
C PHE A 129 -22.03 5.88 -18.85
N ILE A 130 -22.09 4.59 -19.22
CA ILE A 130 -22.86 3.57 -18.48
C ILE A 130 -22.28 3.32 -17.07
N LYS A 131 -21.00 3.67 -16.82
CA LYS A 131 -20.37 3.49 -15.51
C LYS A 131 -20.74 4.57 -14.47
N GLY A 132 -21.47 5.62 -14.83
CA GLY A 132 -21.74 6.77 -13.94
C GLY A 132 -23.19 7.24 -13.86
N ALA A 133 -24.16 6.55 -14.48
CA ALA A 133 -25.52 7.04 -14.65
C ALA A 133 -26.63 6.09 -14.17
N LEU A 134 -26.38 5.25 -13.15
CA LEU A 134 -27.44 4.58 -12.39
C LEU A 134 -27.78 5.37 -11.11
N THR A 135 -28.08 6.66 -11.27
CA THR A 135 -28.72 7.44 -10.22
C THR A 135 -30.22 7.16 -10.24
N GLY A 136 -30.66 6.32 -9.30
CA GLY A 136 -32.08 6.15 -8.94
C GLY A 136 -32.58 4.74 -9.16
N ARG A 137 -32.55 3.93 -8.08
CA ARG A 137 -33.21 2.63 -7.89
C ARG A 137 -33.66 1.95 -9.19
N ARG A 138 -32.94 0.92 -9.64
CA ARG A 138 -33.51 -0.09 -10.56
C ARG A 138 -34.93 -0.43 -10.10
N ALA A 139 -35.89 -0.28 -11.00
CA ALA A 139 -37.31 -0.36 -10.68
C ALA A 139 -37.60 -1.69 -9.98
N ILE A 140 -37.96 -1.60 -8.70
CA ILE A 140 -38.50 -2.73 -7.95
C ILE A 140 -39.87 -3.03 -8.56
N SER A 141 -40.10 -4.28 -8.92
CA SER A 141 -41.34 -4.79 -9.50
C SER A 141 -42.54 -4.40 -8.65
N LEU A 142 -43.70 -4.24 -9.28
CA LEU A 142 -44.93 -3.89 -8.57
C LEU A 142 -45.25 -4.91 -7.46
N ALA A 143 -45.04 -6.20 -7.73
CA ALA A 143 -45.21 -7.25 -6.75
C ALA A 143 -44.30 -7.05 -5.54
N MET A 144 -43.02 -6.72 -5.77
CA MET A 144 -42.08 -6.49 -4.69
C MET A 144 -42.36 -5.19 -3.93
N ARG A 145 -42.88 -4.14 -4.58
CA ARG A 145 -43.36 -2.93 -3.89
C ARG A 145 -44.47 -3.26 -2.89
N ILE A 146 -45.44 -4.11 -3.28
CA ILE A 146 -46.52 -4.54 -2.39
C ILE A 146 -45.97 -5.30 -1.17
N ILE A 147 -44.98 -6.19 -1.38
CA ILE A 147 -44.32 -6.93 -0.29
C ILE A 147 -43.60 -5.97 0.66
N LEU A 148 -42.87 -4.99 0.11
CA LEU A 148 -42.07 -4.04 0.88
C LEU A 148 -42.91 -2.95 1.57
N GLU A 149 -44.15 -2.69 1.14
CA GLU A 149 -44.97 -1.58 1.64
C GLU A 149 -45.12 -1.59 3.18
N LYS A 150 -45.37 -2.75 3.77
CA LYS A 150 -45.50 -2.88 5.23
C LYS A 150 -44.17 -2.66 5.95
N LEU A 151 -43.07 -3.11 5.37
CA LEU A 151 -41.72 -2.93 5.92
C LEU A 151 -41.28 -1.47 5.80
N GLU A 152 -41.58 -0.81 4.67
CA GLU A 152 -41.33 0.62 4.48
C GLU A 152 -42.08 1.46 5.51
N LYS A 153 -43.38 1.20 5.71
CA LYS A 153 -44.17 1.90 6.73
C LYS A 153 -43.58 1.71 8.13
N ARG A 154 -43.15 0.49 8.46
CA ARG A 154 -42.49 0.20 9.75
C ARG A 154 -41.15 0.93 9.88
N PHE A 155 -40.34 0.95 8.83
CA PHE A 155 -39.05 1.62 8.80
C PHE A 155 -39.22 3.14 8.97
N LEU A 156 -40.09 3.75 8.16
CA LEU A 156 -40.41 5.18 8.22
C LEU A 156 -40.92 5.59 9.61
N PHE A 157 -41.78 4.77 10.22
CA PHE A 157 -42.33 5.05 11.54
C PHE A 157 -41.28 5.00 12.65
N ASN A 158 -40.36 4.03 12.63
CA ASN A 158 -39.39 3.83 13.71
C ASN A 158 -38.15 4.71 13.59
N PHE A 159 -37.68 4.97 12.37
CA PHE A 159 -36.38 5.59 12.11
C PHE A 159 -36.49 7.01 11.55
N TYR A 160 -37.67 7.61 11.56
CA TYR A 160 -37.84 9.04 11.28
C TYR A 160 -38.73 9.70 12.34
N GLY A 161 -38.68 11.03 12.42
CA GLY A 161 -39.44 11.82 13.39
C GLY A 161 -38.87 11.72 14.81
N SER A 162 -39.73 11.85 15.81
CA SER A 162 -39.36 12.01 17.23
C SER A 162 -39.41 10.71 18.05
N ARG A 163 -39.36 9.55 17.41
CA ARG A 163 -39.37 8.26 18.12
C ARG A 163 -38.03 8.02 18.84
N LEU A 164 -38.09 7.36 19.99
CA LEU A 164 -36.89 6.93 20.73
C LEU A 164 -36.01 5.98 19.91
N THR A 165 -36.59 5.25 18.96
CA THR A 165 -35.89 4.36 18.02
C THR A 165 -35.13 5.09 16.91
N ASN A 166 -35.35 6.41 16.76
CA ASN A 166 -34.63 7.24 15.81
C ASN A 166 -33.52 8.01 16.55
N MET A 167 -32.37 7.37 16.73
CA MET A 167 -31.18 7.98 17.33
C MET A 167 -30.05 8.06 16.32
N ILE A 168 -29.57 9.28 16.07
CA ILE A 168 -28.51 9.54 15.09
C ILE A 168 -27.16 8.95 15.50
N GLU A 169 -26.94 8.82 16.82
CA GLU A 169 -25.77 8.19 17.42
C GLU A 169 -25.77 6.65 17.31
N LYS A 170 -26.91 6.07 16.88
CA LYS A 170 -27.15 4.62 16.86
C LYS A 170 -27.53 4.11 15.45
N PRO A 171 -26.67 4.31 14.44
CA PRO A 171 -26.93 3.82 13.08
C PRO A 171 -27.10 2.29 13.04
N GLU A 172 -26.48 1.57 13.98
CA GLU A 172 -26.59 0.11 14.09
C GLU A 172 -28.05 -0.37 14.23
N TRP A 173 -28.97 0.46 14.72
CA TRP A 173 -30.37 0.08 14.94
C TRP A 173 -31.13 -0.15 13.65
N TYR A 174 -31.08 0.82 12.72
CA TYR A 174 -31.76 0.66 11.43
C TYR A 174 -31.04 -0.34 10.52
N LEU A 175 -29.71 -0.41 10.61
CA LEU A 175 -28.90 -1.39 9.88
C LEU A 175 -29.22 -2.82 10.33
N THR A 176 -29.23 -3.08 11.64
CA THR A 176 -29.53 -4.42 12.19
C THR A 176 -30.98 -4.85 11.88
N GLU A 177 -31.94 -3.94 11.96
CA GLU A 177 -33.34 -4.25 11.64
C GLU A 177 -33.49 -4.66 10.17
N VAL A 178 -32.90 -3.88 9.25
CA VAL A 178 -32.93 -4.20 7.80
C VAL A 178 -32.20 -5.51 7.51
N GLN A 179 -31.03 -5.72 8.10
CA GLN A 179 -30.30 -6.98 7.93
C GLN A 179 -31.12 -8.18 8.43
N THR A 180 -31.81 -8.03 9.56
CA THR A 180 -32.68 -9.07 10.11
C THR A 180 -33.79 -9.42 9.12
N TRP A 181 -34.43 -8.42 8.50
CA TRP A 181 -35.44 -8.66 7.47
C TRP A 181 -34.87 -9.37 6.24
N MET A 182 -33.65 -9.03 5.79
CA MET A 182 -33.00 -9.75 4.68
C MET A 182 -32.79 -11.22 5.03
N VAL A 183 -32.16 -11.51 6.16
CA VAL A 183 -31.82 -12.88 6.58
C VAL A 183 -33.08 -13.73 6.77
N LEU A 184 -34.12 -13.20 7.40
CA LEU A 184 -35.35 -13.94 7.67
C LEU A 184 -36.13 -14.31 6.40
N ASN A 185 -36.01 -13.51 5.33
CA ASN A 185 -36.78 -13.72 4.11
C ASN A 185 -35.97 -14.37 2.97
N ASP A 186 -34.66 -14.48 3.11
CA ASP A 186 -33.75 -14.95 2.05
C ASP A 186 -34.11 -16.36 1.54
N GLN A 187 -34.21 -17.31 2.47
CA GLN A 187 -34.51 -18.71 2.14
C GLN A 187 -35.92 -18.87 1.57
N TRP A 188 -36.89 -18.14 2.12
CA TRP A 188 -38.28 -18.20 1.68
C TRP A 188 -38.46 -17.63 0.26
N LEU A 189 -37.84 -16.49 -0.05
CA LEU A 189 -37.89 -15.89 -1.38
C LEU A 189 -37.20 -16.76 -2.43
N THR A 190 -36.09 -17.40 -2.06
CA THR A 190 -35.39 -18.36 -2.92
C THR A 190 -36.29 -19.56 -3.22
N TRP A 191 -36.90 -20.15 -2.18
CA TRP A 191 -37.82 -21.28 -2.33
C TRP A 191 -39.05 -20.97 -3.20
N ILE A 192 -39.67 -19.80 -3.02
CA ILE A 192 -40.83 -19.40 -3.85
C ILE A 192 -40.44 -19.28 -5.33
N GLN A 193 -39.29 -18.68 -5.61
CA GLN A 193 -38.82 -18.50 -6.97
C GLN A 193 -38.61 -19.86 -7.66
N ASP A 194 -37.94 -20.78 -6.98
CA ASP A 194 -37.48 -22.03 -7.58
C ASP A 194 -38.60 -23.08 -7.68
N GLU A 195 -39.42 -23.22 -6.64
CA GLU A 195 -40.41 -24.32 -6.55
C GLU A 195 -41.79 -23.93 -7.08
N HIS A 196 -42.22 -22.68 -6.90
CA HIS A 196 -43.61 -22.28 -7.12
C HIS A 196 -43.82 -21.47 -8.39
N LEU A 197 -42.91 -20.54 -8.71
CA LEU A 197 -43.10 -19.69 -9.89
C LEU A 197 -42.69 -20.40 -11.18
N ARG A 198 -41.76 -21.38 -11.14
CA ARG A 198 -41.22 -22.13 -12.30
C ARG A 198 -40.95 -21.23 -13.52
N CYS A 199 -40.65 -19.95 -13.29
CA CYS A 199 -40.55 -18.96 -14.34
C CYS A 199 -39.27 -19.20 -15.15
N PRO A 200 -39.27 -18.97 -16.47
CA PRO A 200 -38.04 -18.71 -17.18
C PRO A 200 -37.47 -17.41 -16.57
N LEU A 201 -36.46 -17.57 -15.72
CA LEU A 201 -35.66 -16.55 -15.02
C LEU A 201 -36.18 -15.10 -15.15
N PRO A 202 -36.77 -14.48 -14.10
CA PRO A 202 -36.77 -13.02 -14.04
C PRO A 202 -35.32 -12.53 -14.20
N SER A 203 -35.11 -11.40 -14.89
CA SER A 203 -33.76 -10.84 -15.13
C SER A 203 -32.95 -10.60 -13.85
N THR A 204 -33.63 -10.54 -12.69
CA THR A 204 -33.03 -10.48 -11.36
C THR A 204 -33.75 -11.45 -10.40
N PRO A 205 -33.05 -12.21 -9.53
CA PRO A 205 -33.69 -13.04 -8.51
C PRO A 205 -34.55 -12.24 -7.51
N LEU A 206 -35.67 -12.81 -7.04
CA LEU A 206 -36.59 -12.20 -6.06
C LEU A 206 -35.89 -11.80 -4.76
N ARG A 207 -34.96 -12.64 -4.27
CA ARG A 207 -34.14 -12.31 -3.08
C ARG A 207 -33.36 -11.01 -3.26
N VAL A 208 -32.78 -10.80 -4.44
CA VAL A 208 -31.97 -9.62 -4.76
C VAL A 208 -32.86 -8.39 -4.88
N GLU A 209 -34.03 -8.52 -5.51
CA GLU A 209 -34.99 -7.43 -5.65
C GLU A 209 -35.54 -6.97 -4.29
N PHE A 210 -35.81 -7.91 -3.38
CA PHE A 210 -36.19 -7.62 -2.00
C PHE A 210 -35.07 -6.90 -1.23
N MET A 211 -33.84 -7.43 -1.27
CA MET A 211 -32.67 -6.82 -0.63
C MET A 211 -32.42 -5.40 -1.18
N ARG A 212 -32.53 -5.21 -2.51
CA ARG A 212 -32.38 -3.90 -3.17
C ARG A 212 -33.36 -2.86 -2.59
N GLY A 213 -34.62 -3.26 -2.39
CA GLY A 213 -35.62 -2.38 -1.79
C GLY A 213 -35.30 -1.99 -0.34
N LEU A 214 -34.87 -2.96 0.46
CA LEU A 214 -34.46 -2.72 1.83
C LEU A 214 -33.20 -1.85 1.95
N ILE A 215 -32.21 -2.06 1.07
CA ILE A 215 -31.02 -1.20 0.99
C ILE A 215 -31.40 0.22 0.58
N GLY A 216 -32.43 0.38 -0.26
CA GLY A 216 -33.01 1.68 -0.55
C GLY A 216 -33.41 2.45 0.70
N PHE A 217 -33.99 1.79 1.71
CA PHE A 217 -34.36 2.44 2.98
C PHE A 217 -33.13 2.89 3.78
N VAL A 218 -32.10 2.05 3.82
CA VAL A 218 -30.83 2.35 4.49
C VAL A 218 -30.15 3.56 3.84
N VAL A 219 -30.00 3.55 2.51
CA VAL A 219 -29.35 4.62 1.75
C VAL A 219 -30.10 5.95 1.91
N ASP A 220 -31.42 5.92 1.85
CA ASP A 220 -32.26 7.10 2.07
C ASP A 220 -32.10 7.66 3.49
N LYS A 221 -32.09 6.79 4.49
CA LYS A 221 -31.90 7.17 5.89
C LYS A 221 -30.52 7.77 6.11
N MET A 222 -29.47 7.15 5.58
CA MET A 222 -28.11 7.68 5.63
C MET A 222 -28.02 9.06 4.97
N LYS A 223 -28.59 9.24 3.78
CA LYS A 223 -28.60 10.55 3.10
C LYS A 223 -29.32 11.62 3.93
N PHE A 224 -30.43 11.26 4.57
CA PHE A 224 -31.16 12.17 5.44
C PHE A 224 -30.36 12.51 6.70
N ASP A 225 -29.79 11.51 7.37
CA ASP A 225 -29.03 11.69 8.59
C ASP A 225 -27.71 12.43 8.36
N LEU A 226 -27.09 12.27 7.20
CA LEU A 226 -25.92 13.05 6.78
C LEU A 226 -26.30 14.48 6.32
N GLY A 227 -27.59 14.82 6.25
CA GLY A 227 -28.02 16.14 5.81
C GLY A 227 -27.93 16.37 4.30
N LEU A 228 -27.67 15.33 3.49
CA LEU A 228 -27.63 15.42 2.02
C LEU A 228 -29.00 15.73 1.42
N ILE A 229 -30.07 15.26 2.08
CA ILE A 229 -31.46 15.58 1.73
C ILE A 229 -32.15 16.29 2.91
N ALA A 230 -32.89 17.36 2.61
CA ALA A 230 -33.48 18.23 3.63
C ALA A 230 -34.76 17.67 4.26
N LYS A 231 -35.44 16.71 3.59
CA LYS A 231 -36.70 16.12 4.04
C LYS A 231 -36.63 14.60 3.96
N PRO A 232 -37.34 13.89 4.85
CA PRO A 232 -37.45 12.44 4.74
C PRO A 232 -38.08 12.06 3.39
N PRO A 233 -37.65 10.95 2.77
CA PRO A 233 -38.23 10.48 1.53
C PRO A 233 -39.72 10.16 1.71
N LYS A 234 -40.52 10.40 0.67
CA LYS A 234 -41.91 9.93 0.64
C LYS A 234 -41.93 8.40 0.46
N SER A 235 -42.99 7.75 0.96
CA SER A 235 -43.18 6.30 0.77
C SER A 235 -43.23 5.97 -0.72
N TYR A 236 -42.28 5.14 -1.16
CA TYR A 236 -42.13 4.71 -2.55
C TYR A 236 -43.05 3.54 -2.89
N CYS A 237 -43.37 2.70 -1.90
CA CYS A 237 -44.22 1.53 -2.10
C CYS A 237 -45.72 1.87 -2.08
N SER A 238 -46.10 3.01 -1.47
CA SER A 238 -47.50 3.42 -1.32
C SER A 238 -48.00 4.40 -2.39
N ASP A 239 -47.13 4.85 -3.31
CA ASP A 239 -47.54 5.82 -4.34
C ASP A 239 -48.51 5.13 -5.31
N PRO A 240 -49.77 5.61 -5.44
CA PRO A 240 -50.74 4.98 -6.32
C PRO A 240 -50.21 5.03 -7.76
N LEU A 241 -50.46 3.97 -8.53
CA LEU A 241 -50.30 3.97 -9.99
C LEU A 241 -50.99 5.22 -10.54
N LEU A 242 -50.22 6.28 -10.79
CA LEU A 242 -50.79 7.54 -11.27
C LEU A 242 -51.36 7.27 -12.66
N PRO A 243 -52.61 7.70 -12.93
CA PRO A 243 -53.20 7.53 -14.26
C PRO A 243 -52.34 8.25 -15.31
N ALA A 244 -52.10 7.58 -16.44
CA ALA A 244 -51.19 7.96 -17.53
C ALA A 244 -51.41 9.36 -18.16
N ASN A 245 -52.41 10.13 -17.72
CA ASN A 245 -52.83 11.39 -18.33
C ASN A 245 -52.20 12.65 -17.72
N LYS A 246 -51.06 12.56 -17.01
CA LYS A 246 -50.27 13.75 -16.67
C LYS A 246 -48.81 13.56 -17.11
N PRO A 247 -48.33 14.31 -18.12
CA PRO A 247 -46.93 14.28 -18.50
C PRO A 247 -46.09 14.81 -17.33
N GLN A 248 -45.22 13.95 -16.78
CA GLN A 248 -44.27 14.31 -15.71
C GLN A 248 -42.94 14.81 -16.27
N PHE A 249 -42.96 15.66 -17.29
CA PHE A 249 -41.79 16.49 -17.55
C PHE A 249 -41.75 17.61 -16.51
N GLY A 250 -40.94 17.44 -15.47
CA GLY A 250 -40.56 18.55 -14.58
C GLY A 250 -41.01 18.51 -13.11
N ARG A 251 -41.38 17.36 -12.54
CA ARG A 251 -41.41 17.21 -11.06
C ARG A 251 -40.16 16.46 -10.59
N VAL A 252 -39.08 17.22 -10.39
CA VAL A 252 -38.08 16.82 -9.39
C VAL A 252 -38.83 16.79 -8.05
N ASP A 253 -38.99 15.62 -7.44
CA ASP A 253 -39.64 15.50 -6.14
C ASP A 253 -39.01 16.49 -5.17
N GLU A 254 -39.79 17.35 -4.51
CA GLU A 254 -39.25 18.36 -3.57
C GLU A 254 -38.45 17.75 -2.40
N ALA A 255 -38.57 16.43 -2.16
CA ALA A 255 -37.77 15.67 -1.20
C ALA A 255 -36.37 15.27 -1.71
N SER A 256 -36.13 15.37 -3.01
CA SER A 256 -34.85 15.06 -3.69
C SER A 256 -34.00 16.30 -3.98
N LYS A 257 -34.43 17.49 -3.56
CA LYS A 257 -33.57 18.69 -3.60
C LYS A 257 -32.43 18.50 -2.61
N GLU A 258 -31.20 18.52 -3.13
CA GLU A 258 -29.98 18.58 -2.33
C GLU A 258 -30.11 19.72 -1.32
N ASN A 259 -29.75 19.43 -0.07
CA ASN A 259 -29.79 20.43 0.98
C ASN A 259 -28.76 21.53 0.69
N PRO A 260 -29.15 22.81 0.62
CA PRO A 260 -28.21 23.91 0.35
C PRO A 260 -27.13 24.07 1.41
N TYR A 261 -27.35 23.55 2.62
CA TYR A 261 -26.36 23.53 3.71
C TYR A 261 -25.51 22.24 3.74
N GLY A 262 -25.80 21.27 2.86
CA GLY A 262 -25.06 20.03 2.71
C GLY A 262 -24.80 19.28 4.03
N LEU A 263 -23.59 18.72 4.14
CA LEU A 263 -23.10 17.97 5.30
C LEU A 263 -23.05 18.82 6.58
N ASP A 264 -22.76 20.12 6.46
CA ASP A 264 -22.58 21.02 7.63
C ASP A 264 -23.85 21.22 8.45
N SER A 265 -25.01 20.87 7.89
CA SER A 265 -26.28 20.92 8.59
C SER A 265 -26.51 19.75 9.56
N SER A 266 -25.72 18.67 9.46
CA SER A 266 -25.93 17.47 10.25
C SER A 266 -24.90 17.34 11.38
N PRO A 267 -25.35 17.08 12.64
CA PRO A 267 -24.43 16.73 13.73
C PRO A 267 -23.69 15.41 13.45
N LEU A 268 -24.27 14.48 12.67
CA LEU A 268 -23.64 13.21 12.32
C LEU A 268 -22.43 13.38 11.40
N ALA A 269 -22.44 14.38 10.53
CA ALA A 269 -21.33 14.64 9.59
C ALA A 269 -20.27 15.59 10.18
N THR A 270 -20.66 16.42 11.16
CA THR A 270 -19.78 17.41 11.78
C THR A 270 -19.00 16.86 12.96
N ASP A 271 -19.63 16.01 13.78
CA ASP A 271 -18.98 15.35 14.92
C ASP A 271 -18.09 14.17 14.45
N PRO A 272 -16.76 14.23 14.71
CA PRO A 272 -15.81 13.18 14.34
C PRO A 272 -16.16 11.79 14.88
N ASP A 273 -16.64 11.71 16.13
CA ASP A 273 -16.88 10.43 16.81
C ASP A 273 -18.14 9.76 16.25
N LEU A 274 -19.20 10.55 16.03
CA LEU A 274 -20.44 10.06 15.42
C LEU A 274 -20.22 9.64 13.97
N PHE A 275 -19.47 10.43 13.20
CA PHE A 275 -19.16 10.11 11.81
C PHE A 275 -18.29 8.86 11.70
N GLY A 276 -17.26 8.73 12.53
CA GLY A 276 -16.42 7.54 12.61
C GLY A 276 -17.23 6.28 12.95
N HIS A 277 -18.12 6.36 13.94
CA HIS A 277 -19.02 5.25 14.32
C HIS A 277 -19.96 4.85 13.17
N LEU A 278 -20.53 5.81 12.43
CA LEU A 278 -21.33 5.52 11.24
C LEU A 278 -20.53 4.74 10.19
N ILE A 279 -19.31 5.16 9.90
CA ILE A 279 -18.45 4.50 8.92
C ILE A 279 -18.20 3.06 9.33
N ASP A 280 -17.87 2.82 10.60
CA ASP A 280 -17.60 1.47 11.11
C ASP A 280 -18.81 0.56 10.98
N GLU A 281 -20.00 1.05 11.35
CA GLU A 281 -21.25 0.28 11.23
C GLU A 281 -21.62 0.01 9.77
N VAL A 282 -21.40 0.96 8.86
CA VAL A 282 -21.65 0.78 7.42
C VAL A 282 -20.68 -0.25 6.81
N LEU A 283 -19.38 -0.17 7.12
CA LEU A 283 -18.40 -1.15 6.65
C LEU A 283 -18.69 -2.55 7.20
N ASN A 284 -19.09 -2.66 8.46
CA ASN A 284 -19.55 -3.92 9.04
C ASN A 284 -20.80 -4.47 8.32
N PHE A 285 -21.74 -3.60 7.95
CA PHE A 285 -22.93 -3.96 7.19
C PHE A 285 -22.58 -4.47 5.77
N GLU A 286 -21.64 -3.84 5.07
CA GLU A 286 -21.16 -4.30 3.76
C GLU A 286 -20.58 -5.72 3.80
N ASN A 287 -19.74 -6.01 4.80
CA ASN A 287 -19.17 -7.35 4.98
C ASN A 287 -20.26 -8.41 5.17
N ARG A 288 -21.37 -8.04 5.83
CA ARG A 288 -22.54 -8.91 6.01
C ARG A 288 -23.36 -9.05 4.71
N LEU A 289 -23.48 -8.01 3.90
CA LEU A 289 -24.11 -8.08 2.57
C LEU A 289 -23.35 -9.03 1.63
N ASP A 290 -22.02 -9.02 1.70
CA ASP A 290 -21.18 -9.93 0.92
C ASP A 290 -21.39 -11.38 1.36
N GLY A 291 -21.55 -11.63 2.66
CA GLY A 291 -21.98 -12.94 3.19
C GLY A 291 -23.37 -13.39 2.70
N LEU A 292 -24.26 -12.46 2.36
CA LEU A 292 -25.58 -12.74 1.76
C LEU A 292 -25.53 -12.88 0.23
N CYS A 293 -24.34 -12.82 -0.38
CA CYS A 293 -24.13 -12.84 -1.82
C CYS A 293 -24.92 -11.74 -2.56
N TYR A 294 -25.08 -10.56 -1.93
CA TYR A 294 -25.75 -9.44 -2.59
C TYR A 294 -24.92 -8.95 -3.80
N PRO A 295 -25.50 -8.76 -4.99
CA PRO A 295 -24.72 -8.51 -6.19
C PRO A 295 -23.85 -7.24 -6.13
N VAL A 296 -22.74 -7.28 -6.86
CA VAL A 296 -21.73 -6.20 -6.80
C VAL A 296 -22.12 -4.95 -7.57
N HIS A 297 -23.01 -5.08 -8.56
CA HIS A 297 -23.45 -3.99 -9.43
C HIS A 297 -24.71 -3.26 -8.91
N GLU A 298 -25.22 -3.68 -7.76
CA GLU A 298 -26.40 -3.09 -7.14
C GLU A 298 -26.01 -2.00 -6.15
N LEU A 299 -26.94 -1.06 -5.92
CA LEU A 299 -26.77 0.02 -4.94
C LEU A 299 -26.46 -0.55 -3.55
N ARG A 300 -25.48 0.06 -2.88
CA ARG A 300 -24.99 -0.34 -1.56
C ARG A 300 -24.84 0.87 -0.62
N PRO A 301 -24.96 0.68 0.70
CA PRO A 301 -24.71 1.74 1.69
C PRO A 301 -23.35 2.43 1.53
N VAL A 302 -22.28 1.69 1.20
CA VAL A 302 -20.95 2.27 0.97
C VAL A 302 -20.91 3.29 -0.16
N ASP A 303 -21.82 3.21 -1.13
CA ASP A 303 -21.88 4.16 -2.25
C ASP A 303 -22.15 5.60 -1.76
N VAL A 304 -22.87 5.74 -0.64
CA VAL A 304 -23.10 7.04 0.02
C VAL A 304 -21.78 7.60 0.58
N LEU A 305 -20.94 6.74 1.16
CA LEU A 305 -19.62 7.14 1.70
C LEU A 305 -18.62 7.48 0.59
N THR A 306 -18.76 6.88 -0.60
CA THR A 306 -17.89 7.17 -1.75
C THR A 306 -18.30 8.42 -2.55
N ARG A 307 -19.41 9.09 -2.19
CA ARG A 307 -19.72 10.41 -2.76
C ARG A 307 -18.60 11.38 -2.42
N LEU A 308 -18.18 12.22 -3.37
CA LEU A 308 -16.99 13.07 -3.21
C LEU A 308 -17.02 13.96 -1.96
N ASP A 309 -18.17 14.56 -1.66
CA ASP A 309 -18.39 15.40 -0.47
C ASP A 309 -18.20 14.62 0.84
N VAL A 310 -18.81 13.44 0.94
CA VAL A 310 -18.73 12.57 2.13
C VAL A 310 -17.35 11.91 2.25
N LEU A 311 -16.81 11.43 1.14
CA LEU A 311 -15.50 10.79 1.05
C LEU A 311 -14.39 11.76 1.45
N HIS A 312 -14.46 13.01 0.99
CA HIS A 312 -13.52 14.05 1.39
C HIS A 312 -13.51 14.24 2.91
N ARG A 313 -14.70 14.36 3.52
CA ARG A 313 -14.83 14.48 4.99
C ARG A 313 -14.23 13.27 5.71
N TRP A 314 -14.45 12.07 5.18
CA TRP A 314 -13.87 10.84 5.73
C TRP A 314 -12.35 10.83 5.62
N LEU A 315 -11.79 11.17 4.47
CA LEU A 315 -10.34 11.24 4.27
C LEU A 315 -9.69 12.27 5.20
N CYS A 316 -10.31 13.45 5.40
CA CYS A 316 -9.83 14.44 6.37
C CYS A 316 -9.79 13.86 7.79
N LEU A 317 -10.88 13.21 8.23
CA LEU A 317 -10.96 12.59 9.55
C LEU A 317 -9.86 11.52 9.75
N GLU A 318 -9.71 10.62 8.79
CA GLU A 318 -8.69 9.55 8.84
C GLU A 318 -7.27 10.13 8.85
N SER A 319 -7.03 11.14 7.99
CA SER A 319 -5.77 11.84 7.93
C SER A 319 -5.43 12.49 9.28
N GLU A 320 -6.36 13.25 9.87
CA GLU A 320 -6.13 13.91 11.16
C GLU A 320 -5.86 12.92 12.29
N ILE A 321 -6.63 11.82 12.38
CA ILE A 321 -6.43 10.77 13.37
C ILE A 321 -5.07 10.11 13.18
N ALA A 322 -4.70 9.79 11.95
CA ALA A 322 -3.45 9.12 11.63
C ALA A 322 -2.23 10.00 11.92
N HIS A 323 -2.25 11.27 11.49
CA HIS A 323 -1.15 12.20 11.75
C HIS A 323 -0.98 12.45 13.24
N ARG A 324 -2.08 12.58 14.01
CA ARG A 324 -2.01 12.70 15.48
C ARG A 324 -1.36 11.49 16.12
N ARG A 325 -1.79 10.27 15.76
CA ARG A 325 -1.18 9.02 16.26
C ARG A 325 0.29 8.90 15.88
N MET A 326 0.64 9.25 14.65
CA MET A 326 2.03 9.26 14.18
C MET A 326 2.88 10.24 15.00
N GLN A 327 2.38 11.44 15.29
CA GLN A 327 3.06 12.40 16.17
C GLN A 327 3.22 11.87 17.60
N ASP A 328 2.22 11.17 18.15
CA ASP A 328 2.34 10.51 19.44
C ASP A 328 3.44 9.42 19.42
N LEU A 329 3.58 8.67 18.33
CA LEU A 329 4.68 7.72 18.15
C LEU A 329 6.04 8.44 18.05
N LEU A 330 6.10 9.55 17.30
CA LEU A 330 7.33 10.35 17.12
C LEU A 330 7.77 11.09 18.39
N THR A 331 6.85 11.43 19.29
CA THR A 331 7.16 12.03 20.59
C THR A 331 7.61 10.98 21.60
N LYS A 332 6.92 9.83 21.66
CA LYS A 332 7.34 8.67 22.48
C LYS A 332 8.72 8.15 22.11
N THR A 333 9.13 8.32 20.85
CA THR A 333 10.46 7.94 20.34
C THR A 333 11.56 8.95 20.62
N GLN A 334 11.31 10.06 21.31
CA GLN A 334 12.42 10.94 21.74
C GLN A 334 13.37 10.21 22.71
N THR A 335 12.95 9.08 23.28
CA THR A 335 13.74 8.18 24.13
C THR A 335 14.04 6.83 23.44
N LEU A 336 14.34 6.82 22.12
CA LEU A 336 14.68 5.66 21.24
C LEU A 336 15.85 4.76 21.72
N VAL A 337 15.94 4.46 23.01
CA VAL A 337 16.78 3.41 23.56
C VAL A 337 16.00 2.11 23.35
N PRO A 338 16.58 1.11 22.67
CA PRO A 338 15.96 -0.21 22.61
C PRO A 338 15.87 -0.77 24.03
N GLU A 339 14.64 -0.88 24.57
CA GLU A 339 14.38 -1.65 25.79
C GLU A 339 14.71 -3.11 25.49
N LYS A 340 15.85 -3.57 26.01
CA LYS A 340 16.31 -4.95 25.78
C LYS A 340 15.50 -5.93 26.62
N SER A 341 14.74 -6.78 25.94
CA SER A 341 14.68 -8.20 26.30
C SER A 341 15.58 -8.97 25.31
N SER A 342 16.21 -10.05 25.77
CA SER A 342 17.36 -10.69 25.13
C SER A 342 17.11 -11.33 23.76
N ASP A 343 15.89 -11.34 23.25
CA ASP A 343 15.48 -12.05 22.02
C ASP A 343 14.67 -11.17 21.03
N SER A 344 14.52 -9.86 21.25
CA SER A 344 13.71 -9.00 20.37
C SER A 344 14.47 -8.49 19.14
N PRO A 345 13.80 -8.28 17.99
CA PRO A 345 14.41 -7.70 16.81
C PRO A 345 15.06 -6.34 17.12
N THR A 346 16.15 -6.01 16.43
CA THR A 346 16.82 -4.70 16.49
C THR A 346 15.92 -3.53 16.04
N THR A 347 14.72 -3.84 15.54
CA THR A 347 13.70 -2.90 15.10
C THR A 347 13.06 -2.19 16.29
N PRO A 348 13.00 -0.86 16.30
CA PRO A 348 12.27 -0.14 17.34
C PRO A 348 10.76 -0.35 17.24
N GLN A 349 10.08 -0.51 18.39
CA GLN A 349 8.62 -0.68 18.47
C GLN A 349 7.84 0.39 17.71
N CYS A 350 8.34 1.63 17.69
CA CYS A 350 7.67 2.72 16.98
C CYS A 350 7.55 2.50 15.48
N ALA A 351 8.49 1.76 14.87
CA ALA A 351 8.45 1.46 13.44
C ALA A 351 7.39 0.40 13.16
N GLU A 352 7.25 -0.59 14.04
CA GLU A 352 6.19 -1.61 13.98
C GLU A 352 4.81 -0.97 14.19
N ASP A 353 4.66 -0.14 15.23
CA ASP A 353 3.41 0.57 15.52
C ASP A 353 3.02 1.51 14.37
N PHE A 354 4.01 2.15 13.73
CA PHE A 354 3.78 3.00 12.57
C PHE A 354 3.34 2.20 11.34
N VAL A 355 3.99 1.07 11.05
CA VAL A 355 3.55 0.15 9.97
C VAL A 355 2.13 -0.35 10.24
N ALA A 356 1.80 -0.71 11.48
CA ALA A 356 0.46 -1.12 11.87
C ALA A 356 -0.57 0.00 11.67
N LEU A 357 -0.20 1.26 11.94
CA LEU A 357 -1.04 2.42 11.66
C LEU A 357 -1.31 2.59 10.16
N VAL A 358 -0.27 2.50 9.31
CA VAL A 358 -0.42 2.59 7.85
C VAL A 358 -1.29 1.44 7.32
N TYR A 359 -1.12 0.23 7.85
CA TYR A 359 -1.96 -0.91 7.49
C TYR A 359 -3.41 -0.73 7.96
N ALA A 360 -3.66 -0.17 9.13
CA ALA A 360 -5.01 0.10 9.62
C ALA A 360 -5.79 1.05 8.68
N ILE A 361 -5.13 2.07 8.13
CA ILE A 361 -5.70 2.97 7.12
C ILE A 361 -5.96 2.21 5.81
N SER A 362 -5.00 1.36 5.40
CA SER A 362 -5.13 0.48 4.23
C SER A 362 -6.37 -0.39 4.31
N ARG A 363 -6.61 -1.04 5.45
CA ARG A 363 -7.76 -1.94 5.63
C ARG A 363 -9.12 -1.27 5.46
N ARG A 364 -9.23 0.02 5.76
CA ARG A 364 -10.47 0.79 5.59
C ARG A 364 -10.68 1.14 4.11
N GLY A 365 -9.61 1.54 3.41
CA GLY A 365 -9.63 1.78 1.97
C GLY A 365 -9.90 0.52 1.14
N VAL A 366 -9.30 -0.63 1.49
CA VAL A 366 -9.45 -1.92 0.76
C VAL A 366 -10.91 -2.38 0.65
N GLN A 367 -11.74 -2.05 1.64
CA GLN A 367 -13.17 -2.39 1.63
C GLN A 367 -13.96 -1.59 0.57
N LEU A 368 -13.39 -0.52 0.04
CA LEU A 368 -14.00 0.29 -1.00
C LEU A 368 -13.78 -0.32 -2.37
N ARG A 369 -14.87 -0.39 -3.14
CA ARG A 369 -14.85 -0.95 -4.50
C ARG A 369 -14.39 0.06 -5.52
N ASP A 370 -14.66 1.34 -5.28
CA ASP A 370 -14.21 2.40 -6.16
C ASP A 370 -12.68 2.54 -6.09
N ALA A 371 -12.03 2.30 -7.23
CA ALA A 371 -10.58 2.40 -7.35
C ALA A 371 -10.08 3.83 -7.07
N LYS A 372 -10.86 4.86 -7.40
CA LYS A 372 -10.48 6.26 -7.13
C LYS A 372 -10.52 6.54 -5.63
N ALA A 373 -11.58 6.12 -4.94
CA ALA A 373 -11.64 6.19 -3.48
C ALA A 373 -10.45 5.48 -2.81
N ARG A 374 -10.12 4.26 -3.25
CA ARG A 374 -8.91 3.53 -2.78
C ARG A 374 -7.62 4.33 -2.99
N ALA A 375 -7.47 4.99 -4.15
CA ALA A 375 -6.30 5.81 -4.44
C ALA A 375 -6.17 7.03 -3.51
N TYR A 376 -7.26 7.65 -3.09
CA TYR A 376 -7.19 8.74 -2.12
C TYR A 376 -6.74 8.27 -0.73
N PHE A 377 -7.17 7.08 -0.29
CA PHE A 377 -6.62 6.46 0.93
C PHE A 377 -5.13 6.18 0.82
N PHE A 378 -4.67 5.73 -0.36
CA PHE A 378 -3.26 5.55 -0.63
C PHE A 378 -2.46 6.85 -0.52
N ARG A 379 -3.02 8.00 -0.94
CA ARG A 379 -2.37 9.30 -0.76
C ARG A 379 -2.18 9.69 0.71
N VAL A 380 -3.15 9.37 1.57
CA VAL A 380 -3.00 9.56 3.03
C VAL A 380 -1.82 8.74 3.55
N GLN A 381 -1.66 7.49 3.08
CA GLN A 381 -0.52 6.64 3.44
C GLN A 381 0.81 7.22 2.95
N GLN A 382 0.87 7.72 1.71
CA GLN A 382 2.07 8.36 1.17
C GLN A 382 2.49 9.58 2.02
N SER A 383 1.52 10.41 2.45
CA SER A 383 1.79 11.55 3.33
C SER A 383 2.39 11.12 4.67
N LEU A 384 1.81 10.09 5.29
CA LEU A 384 2.30 9.54 6.56
C LEU A 384 3.70 8.95 6.43
N LEU A 385 3.94 8.12 5.40
CA LEU A 385 5.25 7.54 5.11
C LEU A 385 6.31 8.62 4.95
N PHE A 386 6.03 9.62 4.11
CA PHE A 386 6.94 10.72 3.88
C PHE A 386 7.25 11.49 5.18
N THR A 387 6.22 11.91 5.90
CA THR A 387 6.37 12.70 7.13
C THR A 387 7.14 11.93 8.19
N PHE A 388 6.82 10.66 8.40
CA PHE A 388 7.50 9.81 9.37
C PHE A 388 8.97 9.58 9.02
N LEU A 389 9.25 9.15 7.79
CA LEU A 389 10.61 8.85 7.34
C LEU A 389 11.47 10.12 7.26
N SER A 390 10.92 11.26 6.84
CA SER A 390 11.63 12.55 6.85
C SER A 390 11.98 12.96 8.27
N THR A 391 11.01 12.90 9.20
CA THR A 391 11.23 13.27 10.60
C THR A 391 12.27 12.38 11.27
N LEU A 392 12.30 11.08 10.96
CA LEU A 392 13.34 10.17 11.43
C LEU A 392 14.70 10.50 10.82
N SER A 393 14.74 10.76 9.52
CA SER A 393 15.99 11.07 8.81
C SER A 393 16.63 12.36 9.33
N ASP A 394 15.83 13.36 9.67
CA ASP A 394 16.31 14.60 10.29
C ASP A 394 17.01 14.37 11.64
N ARG A 395 16.77 13.25 12.32
CA ARG A 395 17.44 12.89 13.58
C ARG A 395 18.87 12.37 13.37
N LEU A 396 19.26 12.04 12.13
CA LEU A 396 20.57 11.46 11.82
C LEU A 396 21.70 12.52 11.88
N PRO A 397 22.79 12.29 12.65
CA PRO A 397 23.84 13.30 12.86
C PRO A 397 24.52 13.80 11.59
N TRP A 398 24.85 12.90 10.66
CA TRP A 398 25.60 13.24 9.45
C TRP A 398 24.79 14.08 8.44
N LEU A 399 23.46 14.01 8.46
CA LEU A 399 22.62 14.88 7.64
C LEU A 399 22.56 16.31 8.19
N ARG A 400 22.77 16.49 9.51
CA ARG A 400 22.92 17.79 10.15
C ARG A 400 24.35 18.34 10.14
N GLY A 401 25.31 17.59 9.58
CA GLY A 401 26.73 17.93 9.65
C GLY A 401 27.33 17.78 11.06
N GLU A 402 26.64 17.06 11.96
CA GLU A 402 27.14 16.74 13.29
C GLU A 402 28.20 15.63 13.23
N LYS A 403 29.25 15.79 14.03
CA LYS A 403 30.30 14.78 14.20
C LYS A 403 29.78 13.61 15.02
N THR A 404 30.15 12.39 14.64
CA THR A 404 29.75 11.21 15.42
C THR A 404 30.60 11.09 16.70
N LYS A 405 30.18 10.22 17.65
CA LYS A 405 30.92 9.93 18.89
C LYS A 405 32.42 9.66 18.68
N TRP A 406 32.79 9.07 17.54
CA TRP A 406 34.17 8.70 17.23
C TRP A 406 35.00 9.86 16.64
N GLU A 407 34.38 10.99 16.30
CA GLU A 407 35.04 12.23 15.85
C GLU A 407 35.18 13.30 16.95
N THR A 408 34.49 13.14 18.08
CA THR A 408 34.61 14.07 19.22
C THR A 408 35.74 13.65 20.17
N THR A 409 36.82 14.43 20.22
CA THR A 409 37.75 14.41 21.37
C THR A 409 36.98 14.76 22.65
N PRO A 410 37.25 14.10 23.79
CA PRO A 410 36.55 14.39 25.06
C PRO A 410 36.94 15.79 25.55
N SER A 411 36.23 16.81 25.10
CA SER A 411 36.34 18.18 25.62
C SER A 411 35.24 18.45 26.65
N ALA A 412 35.62 19.11 27.74
CA ALA A 412 34.90 19.14 29.01
C ALA A 412 33.64 20.02 29.08
N ASN A 413 33.18 20.64 27.98
CA ASN A 413 32.00 21.50 28.00
C ASN A 413 30.81 20.81 27.35
N ARG A 414 30.01 20.12 28.18
CA ARG A 414 28.76 19.46 27.80
C ARG A 414 27.55 20.29 28.24
N SER A 415 26.78 20.76 27.27
CA SER A 415 25.33 20.99 27.43
C SER A 415 24.68 20.90 26.05
N ASP A 416 23.76 19.94 25.91
CA ASP A 416 22.77 19.72 24.85
C ASP A 416 23.15 18.96 23.54
N SER A 417 24.38 18.96 23.04
CA SER A 417 24.73 18.22 21.78
C SER A 417 25.06 16.72 21.96
N ALA A 418 25.01 16.21 23.20
CA ALA A 418 25.53 14.87 23.54
C ALA A 418 24.54 13.71 23.27
N VAL A 419 23.24 13.99 23.17
CA VAL A 419 22.19 12.95 23.04
C VAL A 419 22.06 12.45 21.60
N THR A 420 22.20 13.33 20.60
CA THR A 420 22.08 12.97 19.18
C THR A 420 23.25 12.15 18.66
N SER A 421 24.42 12.25 19.30
CA SER A 421 25.64 11.53 18.92
C SER A 421 25.73 10.12 19.51
N ASP A 422 24.77 9.70 20.35
CA ASP A 422 24.78 8.36 20.97
C ASP A 422 24.56 7.27 19.91
N PRO A 423 25.49 6.29 19.77
CA PRO A 423 25.29 5.07 18.98
C PRO A 423 23.93 4.42 19.13
N ALA A 424 23.34 4.37 20.33
CA ALA A 424 22.03 3.75 20.52
C ALA A 424 20.91 4.46 19.76
N VAL A 425 20.95 5.80 19.70
CA VAL A 425 19.87 6.61 19.14
C VAL A 425 19.87 6.56 17.62
N TRP A 426 21.00 6.86 16.98
CA TRP A 426 21.03 6.86 15.51
C TRP A 426 21.00 5.45 14.91
N THR A 427 21.45 4.42 15.62
CA THR A 427 21.27 3.02 15.16
C THR A 427 19.81 2.60 15.21
N ALA A 428 19.07 2.99 16.25
CA ALA A 428 17.63 2.77 16.32
C ALA A 428 16.90 3.47 15.15
N VAL A 429 17.26 4.72 14.85
CA VAL A 429 16.71 5.44 13.68
C VAL A 429 17.02 4.70 12.37
N LEU A 430 18.26 4.27 12.15
CA LEU A 430 18.63 3.50 10.95
C LEU A 430 17.87 2.18 10.84
N ASN A 431 17.68 1.46 11.94
CA ASN A 431 16.90 0.22 11.96
C ASN A 431 15.43 0.48 11.64
N ALA A 432 14.84 1.56 12.17
CA ALA A 432 13.46 1.95 11.86
C ALA A 432 13.29 2.32 10.39
N LEU A 433 14.20 3.13 9.83
CA LEU A 433 14.19 3.49 8.41
C LEU A 433 14.31 2.25 7.53
N PHE A 434 15.26 1.36 7.83
CA PHE A 434 15.47 0.11 7.10
C PHE A 434 14.23 -0.79 7.16
N PHE A 435 13.64 -0.98 8.35
CA PHE A 435 12.45 -1.81 8.53
C PHE A 435 11.26 -1.31 7.72
N VAL A 436 10.98 0.01 7.75
CA VAL A 436 9.90 0.59 6.97
C VAL A 436 10.17 0.47 5.46
N CYS A 437 11.42 0.67 5.01
CA CYS A 437 11.78 0.50 3.60
C CYS A 437 11.58 -0.94 3.12
N GLU A 438 12.02 -1.95 3.89
CA GLU A 438 11.79 -3.37 3.56
C GLU A 438 10.30 -3.69 3.54
N THR A 439 9.53 -3.18 4.51
CA THR A 439 8.06 -3.37 4.54
C THR A 439 7.39 -2.75 3.32
N MET A 440 7.81 -1.55 2.91
CA MET A 440 7.31 -0.92 1.67
C MET A 440 7.68 -1.74 0.44
N GLN A 441 8.85 -2.36 0.42
CA GLN A 441 9.25 -3.26 -0.65
C GLN A 441 8.37 -4.51 -0.69
N ASP A 442 8.01 -5.08 0.46
CA ASP A 442 7.06 -6.19 0.53
C ASP A 442 5.68 -5.80 0.00
N TRP A 443 5.22 -4.58 0.32
CA TRP A 443 3.96 -4.05 -0.20
C TRP A 443 3.94 -3.92 -1.72
N THR A 444 5.09 -3.77 -2.40
CA THR A 444 5.12 -3.77 -3.88
C THR A 444 4.67 -5.10 -4.49
N ASN A 445 4.68 -6.19 -3.71
CA ASN A 445 4.22 -7.51 -4.12
C ASN A 445 2.81 -7.87 -3.61
N ASP A 446 2.18 -6.99 -2.83
CA ASP A 446 0.83 -7.23 -2.32
C ASP A 446 -0.21 -6.97 -3.42
N GLN A 447 -1.18 -7.90 -3.53
CA GLN A 447 -2.24 -7.86 -4.53
C GLN A 447 -2.98 -6.50 -4.54
N TYR A 448 -3.22 -5.90 -3.38
CA TYR A 448 -3.92 -4.62 -3.29
C TYR A 448 -3.18 -3.49 -4.02
N PHE A 449 -1.87 -3.36 -3.79
CA PHE A 449 -1.08 -2.30 -4.41
C PHE A 449 -0.80 -2.58 -5.89
N VAL A 450 -0.65 -3.86 -6.27
CA VAL A 450 -0.51 -4.26 -7.67
C VAL A 450 -1.76 -3.90 -8.47
N GLU A 451 -2.95 -4.28 -7.98
CA GLU A 451 -4.22 -3.94 -8.64
C GLU A 451 -4.42 -2.43 -8.76
N LEU A 452 -4.06 -1.66 -7.72
CA LEU A 452 -4.15 -0.21 -7.73
C LEU A 452 -3.21 0.41 -8.77
N TRP A 453 -2.00 -0.13 -8.90
CA TRP A 453 -0.96 0.38 -9.81
C TRP A 453 -1.18 -0.05 -11.27
N GLU A 454 -1.82 -1.19 -11.52
CA GLU A 454 -2.14 -1.62 -12.90
C GLU A 454 -3.14 -0.69 -13.59
N ASP A 455 -4.05 -0.05 -12.84
CA ASP A 455 -5.02 0.89 -13.39
C ASP A 455 -4.31 2.16 -13.93
N ARG A 456 -4.50 2.42 -15.23
CA ARG A 456 -3.87 3.57 -15.91
C ARG A 456 -4.41 4.91 -15.43
N ASP A 457 -5.69 5.00 -15.12
CA ASP A 457 -6.32 6.25 -14.71
C ASP A 457 -5.93 6.59 -13.27
N ILE A 458 -5.76 5.57 -12.43
CA ILE A 458 -5.24 5.74 -11.07
C ILE A 458 -3.77 6.17 -11.08
N ARG A 459 -2.92 5.58 -11.92
CA ARG A 459 -1.53 6.03 -12.07
C ARG A 459 -1.43 7.52 -12.40
N LYS A 460 -2.20 7.97 -13.40
CA LYS A 460 -2.28 9.40 -13.75
C LYS A 460 -2.79 10.27 -12.61
N LEU A 461 -3.76 9.77 -11.84
CA LEU A 461 -4.25 10.47 -10.66
C LEU A 461 -3.13 10.65 -9.63
N LEU A 462 -2.36 9.59 -9.36
CA LEU A 462 -1.27 9.61 -8.38
C LEU A 462 -0.03 10.41 -8.85
N GLU A 463 0.15 10.61 -10.15
CA GLU A 463 1.21 11.48 -10.71
C GLU A 463 0.96 12.97 -10.43
N HIS A 464 -0.29 13.39 -10.26
CA HIS A 464 -0.63 14.77 -9.95
C HIS A 464 -0.71 15.01 -8.44
N PRO A 465 -0.24 16.17 -7.94
CA PRO A 465 -0.43 16.56 -6.53
C PRO A 465 -1.93 16.59 -6.18
N ASP A 466 -2.24 16.27 -4.93
CA ASP A 466 -3.62 16.18 -4.47
C ASP A 466 -4.28 17.57 -4.45
N PRO A 467 -5.43 17.80 -5.12
CA PRO A 467 -6.19 19.04 -4.98
C PRO A 467 -6.70 19.31 -3.56
N TRP A 468 -6.73 18.29 -2.69
CA TRP A 468 -7.41 18.28 -1.39
C TRP A 468 -6.46 18.17 -0.19
N ILE A 469 -5.17 17.96 -0.41
CA ILE A 469 -4.15 17.98 0.65
C ILE A 469 -3.42 19.32 0.53
N ASP A 470 -3.81 20.27 1.36
CA ASP A 470 -3.27 21.65 1.40
C ASP A 470 -1.81 21.74 1.86
N GLU A 471 -1.18 20.62 2.25
CA GLU A 471 0.24 20.63 2.55
C GLU A 471 1.04 20.58 1.24
N PRO A 472 1.80 21.64 0.91
CA PRO A 472 2.75 21.56 -0.18
C PRO A 472 3.72 20.42 0.18
N SER A 473 3.68 19.34 -0.59
CA SER A 473 4.76 18.36 -0.57
C SER A 473 6.05 19.16 -0.76
N PRO A 474 7.02 19.11 0.18
CA PRO A 474 8.26 19.87 0.05
C PRO A 474 9.10 19.47 -1.18
N PHE A 475 8.65 18.44 -1.91
CA PHE A 475 9.30 17.88 -3.09
C PHE A 475 8.26 17.54 -4.16
N GLU A 476 7.86 18.53 -4.95
CA GLU A 476 7.06 18.32 -6.18
C GLU A 476 7.78 17.42 -7.22
N GLU A 477 9.08 17.15 -7.08
CA GLU A 477 9.88 16.36 -8.05
C GLU A 477 10.30 14.95 -7.60
N ASP A 478 10.20 14.58 -6.31
CA ASP A 478 10.92 13.39 -5.77
C ASP A 478 10.04 12.30 -5.13
N SER A 479 8.71 12.44 -5.12
CA SER A 479 7.78 11.43 -4.56
C SER A 479 7.93 10.04 -5.22
N SER A 480 8.22 10.02 -6.53
CA SER A 480 8.46 8.79 -7.31
C SER A 480 9.75 8.06 -6.93
N LYS A 481 10.63 8.68 -6.13
CA LYS A 481 11.94 8.13 -5.72
C LYS A 481 12.09 8.01 -4.22
N MET A 482 11.00 8.08 -3.45
CA MET A 482 11.01 8.04 -1.98
C MET A 482 11.89 6.90 -1.44
N PHE A 483 11.73 5.68 -1.96
CA PHE A 483 12.56 4.53 -1.58
C PHE A 483 14.06 4.74 -1.88
N GLU A 484 14.39 5.21 -3.08
CA GLU A 484 15.78 5.48 -3.48
C GLU A 484 16.43 6.56 -2.62
N VAL A 485 15.66 7.56 -2.19
CA VAL A 485 16.14 8.64 -1.32
C VAL A 485 16.51 8.09 0.05
N TYR A 486 15.63 7.34 0.71
CA TYR A 486 15.92 6.80 2.05
C TYR A 486 16.98 5.70 2.02
N GLU A 487 17.00 4.82 1.02
CA GLU A 487 18.08 3.83 0.87
C GLU A 487 19.45 4.52 0.64
N ARG A 488 19.48 5.62 -0.11
CA ARG A 488 20.68 6.44 -0.28
C ARG A 488 21.10 7.08 1.04
N GLN A 489 20.16 7.60 1.83
CA GLN A 489 20.46 8.20 3.14
C GLN A 489 20.98 7.17 4.14
N ILE A 490 20.40 5.97 4.19
CA ILE A 490 20.90 4.84 4.99
C ILE A 490 22.34 4.53 4.58
N ARG A 491 22.60 4.36 3.27
CA ARG A 491 23.95 4.08 2.75
C ARG A 491 24.95 5.17 3.11
N GLN A 492 24.61 6.44 2.89
CA GLN A 492 25.46 7.59 3.25
C GLN A 492 25.76 7.61 4.76
N GLY A 493 24.77 7.30 5.58
CA GLY A 493 24.94 7.24 7.03
C GLY A 493 25.90 6.17 7.50
N LEU A 494 25.74 4.95 6.98
CA LEU A 494 26.66 3.85 7.28
C LEU A 494 28.08 4.15 6.79
N GLU A 495 28.22 4.78 5.62
CA GLU A 495 29.52 5.20 5.10
C GLU A 495 30.18 6.29 5.97
N ALA A 496 29.40 7.22 6.51
CA ALA A 496 29.89 8.22 7.46
C ALA A 496 30.39 7.57 8.76
N VAL A 497 29.65 6.59 9.30
CA VAL A 497 30.06 5.81 10.48
C VAL A 497 31.35 5.05 10.22
N VAL A 498 31.46 4.35 9.08
CA VAL A 498 32.69 3.64 8.67
C VAL A 498 33.86 4.61 8.57
N SER A 499 33.65 5.77 7.92
CA SER A 499 34.70 6.77 7.72
C SER A 499 35.17 7.38 9.04
N SER A 500 34.24 7.66 9.94
CA SER A 500 34.55 8.17 11.29
C SER A 500 35.35 7.16 12.09
N LEU A 501 34.85 5.91 12.22
CA LEU A 501 35.55 4.83 12.91
C LEU A 501 36.95 4.58 12.35
N TYR A 502 37.07 4.55 11.02
CA TYR A 502 38.35 4.38 10.34
C TYR A 502 39.35 5.48 10.70
N ARG A 503 38.92 6.75 10.73
CA ARG A 503 39.79 7.87 11.14
C ARG A 503 40.25 7.71 12.58
N SER A 504 39.36 7.38 13.51
CA SER A 504 39.73 7.16 14.92
C SER A 504 40.70 6.00 15.10
N LEU A 505 40.52 4.90 14.33
CA LEU A 505 41.48 3.79 14.32
C LEU A 505 42.85 4.22 13.79
N CYS A 506 42.90 5.06 12.76
CA CYS A 506 44.16 5.61 12.24
C CYS A 506 44.85 6.54 13.27
N GLU A 507 44.09 7.34 14.00
CA GLU A 507 44.62 8.24 15.03
C GLU A 507 45.21 7.46 16.22
N VAL A 508 44.47 6.47 16.73
CA VAL A 508 44.90 5.62 17.86
C VAL A 508 46.07 4.71 17.48
N SER A 509 46.17 4.29 16.21
CA SER A 509 47.27 3.45 15.72
C SER A 509 48.52 4.23 15.32
N ARG A 510 48.59 5.56 15.56
CA ARG A 510 49.73 6.39 15.17
C ARG A 510 51.05 5.88 15.75
N ASP A 511 51.05 5.51 17.02
CA ASP A 511 52.25 5.05 17.72
C ASP A 511 52.66 3.63 17.32
N TYR A 512 51.68 2.78 16.97
CA TYR A 512 51.91 1.46 16.38
C TYR A 512 52.57 1.57 14.99
N ARG A 513 52.07 2.49 14.17
CA ARG A 513 52.55 2.72 12.81
C ARG A 513 54.03 3.12 12.75
N SER A 514 54.49 3.95 13.70
CA SER A 514 55.87 4.44 13.75
C SER A 514 56.74 3.68 14.77
N ASP A 515 56.38 2.47 15.18
CA ASP A 515 57.10 1.71 16.20
C ASP A 515 58.39 1.04 15.68
N VAL A 516 59.36 1.85 15.24
CA VAL A 516 60.65 1.35 14.72
C VAL A 516 61.35 0.45 15.74
N SER A 517 61.24 0.75 17.04
CA SER A 517 61.80 -0.07 18.13
C SER A 517 61.25 -1.50 18.17
N GLN A 518 59.97 -1.70 17.84
CA GLN A 518 59.36 -3.03 17.77
C GLN A 518 59.73 -3.74 16.47
N TRP A 519 59.63 -3.05 15.33
CA TRP A 519 59.83 -3.66 14.00
C TRP A 519 61.28 -4.05 13.74
N GLN A 520 62.23 -3.30 14.30
CA GLN A 520 63.66 -3.55 14.17
C GLN A 520 64.27 -4.22 15.42
N ARG A 521 63.45 -4.81 16.29
CA ARG A 521 63.94 -5.47 17.50
C ARG A 521 64.91 -6.60 17.14
N ILE A 522 66.14 -6.52 17.64
CA ILE A 522 67.10 -7.62 17.54
C ILE A 522 66.73 -8.62 18.64
N PRO A 523 66.60 -9.93 18.35
CA PRO A 523 66.45 -10.92 19.40
C PRO A 523 67.62 -10.79 20.36
N GLU A 524 67.35 -10.47 21.63
CA GLU A 524 68.39 -10.48 22.65
C GLU A 524 68.87 -11.92 22.80
N LEU A 525 69.96 -12.26 22.13
CA LEU A 525 70.82 -13.36 22.52
C LEU A 525 71.21 -13.08 23.96
N GLY A 526 70.64 -13.81 24.91
CA GLY A 526 70.91 -13.63 26.33
C GLY A 526 72.41 -13.65 26.61
N ILE A 527 73.03 -12.48 26.73
CA ILE A 527 74.37 -12.33 27.30
C ILE A 527 74.17 -12.33 28.82
N GLY A 528 73.87 -13.53 29.35
CA GLY A 528 73.61 -13.76 30.75
C GLY A 528 74.03 -15.19 31.14
N LYS A 529 75.33 -15.36 31.42
CA LYS A 529 75.95 -16.48 32.13
C LYS A 529 75.51 -17.90 31.71
N PHE A 530 76.18 -18.47 30.71
CA PHE A 530 76.38 -19.93 30.62
C PHE A 530 77.87 -20.23 30.44
N THR A 531 78.58 -20.41 31.55
CA THR A 531 79.80 -21.23 31.59
C THR A 531 79.36 -22.67 31.79
N GLY A 532 79.38 -23.50 30.75
CA GLY A 532 79.05 -24.92 30.89
C GLY A 532 78.77 -25.60 29.56
N SER A 533 79.78 -26.32 29.10
CA SER A 533 79.83 -27.31 28.01
C SER A 533 78.52 -28.04 27.66
N GLY A 534 78.23 -28.14 26.35
CA GLY A 534 77.54 -29.31 25.78
C GLY A 534 76.31 -29.02 24.90
N GLY A 535 76.49 -29.11 23.58
CA GLY A 535 75.55 -29.81 22.68
C GLY A 535 74.24 -29.12 22.26
N GLY A 536 74.18 -28.72 20.98
CA GLY A 536 72.98 -28.79 20.14
C GLY A 536 71.78 -27.91 20.53
N LEU A 537 71.74 -26.68 20.01
CA LEU A 537 70.55 -25.84 20.04
C LEU A 537 69.89 -25.81 18.66
N SER A 538 68.80 -26.57 18.58
CA SER A 538 67.74 -26.48 17.57
C SER A 538 67.11 -25.09 17.57
N SER A 539 66.60 -24.69 16.40
CA SER A 539 66.04 -23.40 16.00
C SER A 539 64.74 -22.96 16.69
N THR A 540 64.43 -23.42 17.91
CA THR A 540 63.10 -23.26 18.53
C THR A 540 63.03 -22.26 19.69
N ALA A 541 64.08 -21.46 19.94
CA ALA A 541 64.06 -20.47 21.04
C ALA A 541 63.31 -19.17 20.69
N ALA A 542 63.13 -18.84 19.41
CA ALA A 542 62.47 -17.61 18.98
C ALA A 542 60.94 -17.67 19.02
N ASP A 543 60.36 -18.88 18.90
CA ASP A 543 58.90 -19.08 18.88
C ASP A 543 58.23 -18.96 20.26
N LEU A 544 59.01 -19.04 21.35
CA LEU A 544 58.52 -18.98 22.73
C LEU A 544 58.36 -17.55 23.28
N ALA A 545 58.78 -16.51 22.55
CA ALA A 545 58.86 -15.14 23.07
C ALA A 545 57.73 -14.20 22.62
N ILE A 546 56.84 -14.63 21.72
CA ILE A 546 55.74 -13.80 21.18
C ILE A 546 54.42 -14.48 21.52
N SER A 547 53.85 -14.12 22.67
CA SER A 547 52.59 -14.69 23.18
C SER A 547 51.50 -13.65 23.43
N SER A 548 51.75 -12.38 23.10
CA SER A 548 50.85 -11.28 23.40
C SER A 548 50.82 -10.23 22.29
N LEU A 549 49.67 -9.56 22.19
CA LEU A 549 49.47 -8.43 21.31
C LEU A 549 50.49 -7.32 21.60
N SER A 550 50.97 -6.64 20.56
CA SER A 550 51.82 -5.46 20.72
C SER A 550 51.17 -4.42 21.64
N GLY A 551 51.93 -3.90 22.60
CA GLY A 551 51.46 -2.89 23.55
C GLY A 551 50.85 -1.67 22.85
N LYS A 552 51.49 -1.18 21.78
CA LYS A 552 51.01 -0.03 20.99
C LYS A 552 49.84 -0.36 20.05
N ALA A 553 49.57 -1.64 19.78
CA ALA A 553 48.39 -2.06 19.03
C ALA A 553 47.13 -2.16 19.90
N THR A 554 47.27 -2.31 21.22
CA THR A 554 46.17 -2.57 22.17
C THR A 554 45.01 -1.60 22.00
N ASP A 555 45.27 -0.30 21.95
CA ASP A 555 44.22 0.71 21.88
C ASP A 555 43.42 0.64 20.56
N MET A 556 44.09 0.33 19.44
CA MET A 556 43.43 0.12 18.14
C MET A 556 42.50 -1.09 18.19
N PHE A 557 42.96 -2.22 18.75
CA PHE A 557 42.17 -3.45 18.87
C PHE A 557 41.00 -3.30 19.85
N MET A 558 41.21 -2.64 20.98
CA MET A 558 40.16 -2.34 21.96
C MET A 558 39.08 -1.45 21.35
N LEU A 559 39.47 -0.41 20.60
CA LEU A 559 38.52 0.45 19.90
C LEU A 559 37.75 -0.30 18.81
N LEU A 560 38.45 -1.11 18.00
CA LEU A 560 37.85 -1.90 16.92
C LEU A 560 36.83 -2.91 17.46
N THR A 561 37.24 -3.75 18.41
CA THR A 561 36.39 -4.81 18.98
C THR A 561 35.25 -4.24 19.82
N GLY A 562 35.51 -3.19 20.61
CA GLY A 562 34.48 -2.50 21.39
C GLY A 562 33.43 -1.82 20.51
N SER A 563 33.85 -1.16 19.43
CA SER A 563 32.92 -0.50 18.50
C SER A 563 32.12 -1.49 17.68
N LEU A 564 32.76 -2.52 17.10
CA LEU A 564 32.07 -3.54 16.31
C LEU A 564 31.11 -4.38 17.16
N SER A 565 31.47 -4.75 18.39
CA SER A 565 30.56 -5.47 19.28
C SER A 565 29.36 -4.62 19.71
N THR A 566 29.55 -3.30 19.88
CA THR A 566 28.46 -2.37 20.15
C THR A 566 27.53 -2.26 18.94
N LEU A 567 28.08 -2.08 17.74
CA LEU A 567 27.31 -1.97 16.51
C LEU A 567 26.59 -3.28 16.14
N ALA A 568 27.22 -4.44 16.30
CA ALA A 568 26.59 -5.73 16.07
C ALA A 568 25.39 -5.99 17.00
N LYS A 569 25.41 -5.41 18.21
CA LYS A 569 24.29 -5.50 19.16
C LYS A 569 23.16 -4.53 18.88
N LEU A 570 23.41 -3.44 18.14
CA LEU A 570 22.48 -2.34 17.97
C LEU A 570 21.89 -2.29 16.56
N LEU A 571 22.65 -2.62 15.52
CA LEU A 571 22.21 -2.58 14.13
C LEU A 571 21.59 -3.90 13.69
N HIS A 572 20.60 -3.81 12.82
CA HIS A 572 20.08 -4.95 12.06
C HIS A 572 21.22 -5.66 11.30
N PRO A 573 21.23 -7.01 11.20
CA PRO A 573 22.32 -7.76 10.55
C PRO A 573 22.65 -7.28 9.12
N SER A 574 21.62 -6.98 8.31
CA SER A 574 21.81 -6.46 6.95
C SER A 574 22.51 -5.10 6.90
N LEU A 575 22.26 -4.24 7.90
CA LEU A 575 22.93 -2.95 8.04
C LEU A 575 24.34 -3.12 8.60
N PHE A 576 24.53 -4.00 9.58
CA PHE A 576 25.84 -4.27 10.17
C PHE A 576 26.85 -4.79 9.15
N VAL A 577 26.41 -5.66 8.22
CA VAL A 577 27.24 -6.15 7.10
C VAL A 577 27.77 -5.02 6.22
N ARG A 578 26.97 -3.96 6.02
CA ARG A 578 27.37 -2.76 5.26
C ARG A 578 28.37 -1.88 6.02
N VAL A 579 28.62 -2.12 7.30
CA VAL A 579 29.61 -1.39 8.13
C VAL A 579 30.91 -2.17 8.25
N TRP A 580 30.86 -3.44 8.71
CA TRP A 580 32.09 -4.15 9.04
C TRP A 580 32.92 -4.50 7.80
N LYS A 581 32.28 -4.90 6.68
CA LYS A 581 33.00 -5.29 5.45
C LYS A 581 33.85 -4.14 4.88
N PRO A 582 33.32 -2.91 4.67
CA PRO A 582 34.14 -1.79 4.22
C PRO A 582 35.17 -1.35 5.26
N LEU A 583 34.85 -1.44 6.56
CA LEU A 583 35.79 -1.07 7.62
C LEU A 583 37.04 -1.95 7.61
N PHE A 584 36.89 -3.28 7.55
CA PHE A 584 38.05 -4.18 7.49
C PHE A 584 38.83 -4.04 6.20
N SER A 585 38.15 -3.82 5.06
CA SER A 585 38.83 -3.58 3.78
C SER A 585 39.71 -2.32 3.85
N ARG A 586 39.20 -1.22 4.42
CA ARG A 586 39.96 0.02 4.63
C ARG A 586 41.08 -0.16 5.65
N LEU A 587 40.82 -0.88 6.76
CA LEU A 587 41.82 -1.17 7.78
C LEU A 587 42.97 -2.01 7.23
N ASN A 588 42.68 -3.04 6.43
CA ASN A 588 43.68 -3.87 5.77
C ASN A 588 44.57 -3.03 4.83
N GLN A 589 43.97 -2.18 3.99
CA GLN A 589 44.73 -1.25 3.14
C GLN A 589 45.59 -0.27 3.95
N TYR A 590 45.08 0.23 5.07
CA TYR A 590 45.85 1.07 5.99
C TYR A 590 47.05 0.33 6.58
N LEU A 591 46.84 -0.86 7.16
CA LEU A 591 47.91 -1.66 7.75
C LEU A 591 48.98 -2.00 6.71
N TYR A 592 48.56 -2.46 5.53
CA TYR A 592 49.47 -2.77 4.43
C TYR A 592 50.27 -1.54 3.96
N SER A 593 49.60 -0.42 3.63
CA SER A 593 50.27 0.75 3.04
C SER A 593 51.01 1.64 4.04
N GLN A 594 50.54 1.72 5.28
CA GLN A 594 51.04 2.67 6.28
C GLN A 594 51.92 2.03 7.34
N VAL A 595 51.70 0.74 7.65
CA VAL A 595 52.50 0.00 8.65
C VAL A 595 53.52 -0.89 7.94
N ILE A 596 53.08 -1.78 7.06
CA ILE A 596 53.97 -2.76 6.42
C ILE A 596 54.94 -2.06 5.46
N ARG A 597 54.42 -1.38 4.43
CA ARG A 597 55.27 -0.75 3.39
C ARG A 597 56.16 0.41 3.86
N ARG A 598 55.97 0.91 5.08
CA ARG A 598 56.73 2.06 5.63
C ARG A 598 57.75 1.68 6.69
N ASN A 599 57.89 0.40 7.02
CA ASN A 599 58.82 -0.08 8.03
C ASN A 599 59.72 -1.20 7.49
N HIS A 600 60.91 -1.34 8.07
CA HIS A 600 61.78 -2.50 7.84
C HIS A 600 61.68 -3.46 9.03
N PHE A 601 61.74 -4.76 8.75
CA PHE A 601 61.43 -5.79 9.74
C PHE A 601 62.61 -6.73 10.00
N THR A 602 62.95 -6.93 11.27
CA THR A 602 63.78 -8.06 11.70
C THR A 602 62.93 -9.33 11.82
N ALA A 603 63.57 -10.50 12.07
CA ALA A 603 62.84 -11.76 12.23
C ALA A 603 61.84 -11.69 13.39
N ALA A 604 62.26 -11.09 14.51
CA ALA A 604 61.41 -10.88 15.66
C ALA A 604 60.28 -9.87 15.38
N GLY A 605 60.57 -8.78 14.65
CA GLY A 605 59.55 -7.79 14.28
C GLY A 605 58.50 -8.35 13.32
N ALA A 606 58.93 -9.12 12.31
CA ALA A 606 58.05 -9.83 11.39
C ALA A 606 57.18 -10.87 12.10
N ALA A 607 57.74 -11.63 13.05
CA ALA A 607 57.00 -12.58 13.86
C ALA A 607 55.96 -11.89 14.77
N GLN A 608 56.26 -10.71 15.33
CA GLN A 608 55.30 -9.93 16.13
C GLN A 608 54.16 -9.38 15.26
N LEU A 609 54.47 -8.83 14.07
CA LEU A 609 53.46 -8.39 13.12
C LEU A 609 52.55 -9.56 12.68
N HIS A 610 53.14 -10.72 12.43
CA HIS A 610 52.40 -11.94 12.13
C HIS A 610 51.45 -12.31 13.27
N TYR A 611 51.88 -12.23 14.53
CA TYR A 611 50.99 -12.46 15.67
C TYR A 611 49.83 -11.44 15.72
N ASP A 612 50.14 -10.15 15.65
CA ASP A 612 49.14 -9.07 15.71
C ASP A 612 48.08 -9.20 14.60
N ILE A 613 48.49 -9.53 13.36
CA ILE A 613 47.58 -9.59 12.20
C ILE A 613 46.97 -10.98 12.02
N VAL A 614 47.79 -12.02 11.92
CA VAL A 614 47.34 -13.38 11.56
C VAL A 614 46.65 -14.07 12.75
N GLN A 615 47.05 -13.78 13.98
CA GLN A 615 46.42 -14.35 15.17
C GLN A 615 45.33 -13.42 15.72
N CYS A 616 45.65 -12.16 16.01
CA CYS A 616 44.68 -11.28 16.67
C CYS A 616 43.65 -10.69 15.69
N LEU A 617 44.06 -10.02 14.60
CA LEU A 617 43.10 -9.38 13.68
C LEU A 617 42.23 -10.41 12.96
N ARG A 618 42.81 -11.51 12.50
CA ARG A 618 42.06 -12.62 11.89
C ARG A 618 41.02 -13.20 12.84
N ALA A 619 41.36 -13.38 14.13
CA ALA A 619 40.39 -13.85 15.13
C ALA A 619 39.21 -12.88 15.30
N VAL A 620 39.45 -11.57 15.23
CA VAL A 620 38.35 -10.58 15.25
C VAL A 620 37.47 -10.72 14.00
N VAL A 621 38.05 -10.86 12.80
CA VAL A 621 37.28 -11.01 11.56
C VAL A 621 36.46 -12.31 11.56
N LEU A 622 37.02 -13.40 12.10
CA LEU A 622 36.34 -14.70 12.22
C LEU A 622 35.07 -14.66 13.08
N THR A 623 34.89 -13.64 13.93
CA THR A 623 33.63 -13.46 14.66
C THR A 623 32.46 -13.04 13.76
N TYR A 624 32.72 -12.59 12.53
CA TYR A 624 31.71 -12.03 11.63
C TYR A 624 31.64 -12.72 10.25
N THR A 625 32.65 -13.50 9.87
CA THR A 625 32.69 -14.20 8.57
C THR A 625 33.50 -15.50 8.66
N GLU A 626 33.09 -16.50 7.89
CA GLU A 626 33.83 -17.75 7.71
C GLU A 626 35.06 -17.59 6.80
N ARG A 627 35.13 -16.51 6.02
CA ARG A 627 36.20 -16.23 5.05
C ARG A 627 36.94 -14.92 5.37
N PRO A 628 37.80 -14.90 6.39
CA PRO A 628 38.56 -13.69 6.75
C PRO A 628 39.55 -13.27 5.67
N GLU A 629 40.06 -14.22 4.87
CA GLU A 629 41.06 -13.98 3.84
C GLU A 629 40.56 -13.02 2.75
N GLU A 630 39.25 -12.87 2.56
CA GLU A 630 38.68 -11.93 1.58
C GLU A 630 38.88 -10.46 1.96
N TYR A 631 39.01 -10.14 3.26
CA TYR A 631 38.99 -8.77 3.79
C TYR A 631 40.36 -8.28 4.29
N ILE A 632 41.24 -9.20 4.67
CA ILE A 632 42.59 -8.91 5.21
C ILE A 632 43.72 -9.51 4.37
N SER A 633 43.46 -9.87 3.11
CA SER A 633 44.37 -10.62 2.24
C SER A 633 45.76 -10.01 2.08
N GLU A 634 45.86 -8.72 1.79
CA GLU A 634 47.10 -8.01 1.48
C GLU A 634 48.04 -8.04 2.68
N SER A 635 47.49 -7.82 3.88
CA SER A 635 48.24 -7.91 5.13
C SER A 635 48.62 -9.36 5.45
N LEU A 636 47.76 -10.35 5.17
CA LEU A 636 48.08 -11.77 5.37
C LEU A 636 49.20 -12.24 4.43
N ASP A 637 49.12 -11.92 3.14
CA ASP A 637 50.13 -12.28 2.14
C ASP A 637 51.47 -11.59 2.43
N ALA A 638 51.45 -10.32 2.84
CA ALA A 638 52.66 -9.61 3.27
C ALA A 638 53.28 -10.25 4.54
N CYS A 639 52.47 -10.65 5.52
CA CYS A 639 52.96 -11.36 6.71
C CYS A 639 53.61 -12.70 6.35
N LYS A 640 53.04 -13.48 5.41
CA LYS A 640 53.67 -14.73 4.92
C LYS A 640 55.05 -14.47 4.32
N LEU A 641 55.19 -13.41 3.52
CA LEU A 641 56.45 -13.04 2.88
C LEU A 641 57.51 -12.59 3.90
N LEU A 642 57.12 -11.77 4.88
CA LEU A 642 58.04 -11.25 5.89
C LEU A 642 58.54 -12.34 6.87
N THR A 643 57.78 -13.42 7.06
CA THR A 643 58.17 -14.54 7.94
C THR A 643 58.93 -15.67 7.22
N LEU A 644 59.18 -15.54 5.90
CA LEU A 644 59.96 -16.54 5.17
C LEU A 644 61.38 -16.71 5.74
N PRO A 645 61.94 -17.93 5.71
CA PRO A 645 63.35 -18.14 6.01
C PRO A 645 64.25 -17.31 5.11
N MET A 646 65.34 -16.73 5.66
CA MET A 646 66.21 -15.77 4.96
C MET A 646 66.71 -16.27 3.60
N GLY A 647 67.07 -17.56 3.49
CA GLY A 647 67.51 -18.15 2.23
C GLY A 647 66.40 -18.26 1.19
N VAL A 648 65.17 -18.57 1.60
CA VAL A 648 64.00 -18.67 0.71
C VAL A 648 63.60 -17.29 0.22
N ALA A 649 63.58 -16.29 1.10
CA ALA A 649 63.29 -14.91 0.75
C ALA A 649 64.31 -14.33 -0.25
N ALA A 650 65.61 -14.62 -0.07
CA ALA A 650 66.66 -14.16 -0.98
C ALA A 650 66.55 -14.78 -2.38
N LEU A 651 66.29 -16.10 -2.47
CA LEU A 651 66.08 -16.78 -3.74
C LEU A 651 64.84 -16.26 -4.47
N LEU A 652 63.72 -16.08 -3.76
CA LEU A 652 62.49 -15.54 -4.34
C LEU A 652 62.70 -14.10 -4.85
N LYS A 653 63.50 -13.29 -4.16
CA LYS A 653 63.87 -11.94 -4.61
C LYS A 653 64.72 -11.97 -5.89
N GLU A 654 65.71 -12.86 -5.97
CA GLU A 654 66.56 -12.99 -7.17
C GLU A 654 65.74 -13.45 -8.38
N GLU A 655 64.88 -14.45 -8.19
CA GLU A 655 63.99 -14.95 -9.25
C GLU A 655 63.00 -13.88 -9.73
N LEU A 656 62.42 -13.09 -8.82
CA LEU A 656 61.53 -11.98 -9.18
C LEU A 656 62.28 -10.84 -9.87
N LYS A 657 63.52 -10.54 -9.47
CA LYS A 657 64.36 -9.50 -10.09
C LYS A 657 64.60 -9.80 -11.57
N ASP A 658 64.85 -11.06 -11.91
CA ASP A 658 65.07 -11.48 -13.30
C ASP A 658 63.78 -11.41 -14.14
N THR A 659 62.61 -11.61 -13.53
CA THR A 659 61.30 -11.50 -14.20
C THR A 659 60.83 -10.06 -14.42
N LEU A 660 61.24 -9.12 -13.56
CA LEU A 660 60.84 -7.70 -13.62
C LEU A 660 61.71 -6.86 -14.57
N THR A 661 62.77 -7.42 -15.15
CA THR A 661 63.58 -6.74 -16.17
C THR A 661 62.88 -6.75 -17.54
N PRO A 662 62.71 -5.58 -18.20
CA PRO A 662 61.98 -5.50 -19.47
C PRO A 662 62.76 -6.20 -20.58
N GLY A 663 62.30 -7.39 -20.98
CA GLY A 663 62.91 -8.22 -22.04
C GLY A 663 62.94 -9.74 -21.77
N SER A 664 62.56 -10.18 -20.57
CA SER A 664 62.59 -11.60 -20.17
C SER A 664 61.29 -12.35 -20.55
N GLN A 665 61.40 -13.45 -21.30
CA GLN A 665 60.28 -14.37 -21.61
C GLN A 665 59.99 -15.34 -20.45
N ALA A 666 59.86 -14.84 -19.22
CA ALA A 666 59.65 -15.68 -18.05
C ALA A 666 58.17 -15.76 -17.66
N SER A 667 57.40 -16.63 -18.33
CA SER A 667 56.03 -17.00 -17.90
C SER A 667 56.00 -17.88 -16.63
N SER A 668 57.16 -18.14 -16.00
CA SER A 668 57.33 -19.06 -14.87
C SER A 668 57.46 -18.39 -13.50
N GLY A 669 57.61 -17.06 -13.43
CA GLY A 669 57.84 -16.33 -12.16
C GLY A 669 56.66 -16.29 -11.19
N LEU A 670 55.47 -16.73 -11.63
CA LEU A 670 54.26 -16.75 -10.80
C LEU A 670 54.07 -18.06 -10.03
N MET A 671 54.73 -19.15 -10.44
CA MET A 671 54.54 -20.46 -9.80
C MET A 671 54.99 -20.49 -8.33
N PRO A 672 56.15 -19.89 -7.94
CA PRO A 672 56.53 -19.80 -6.53
C PRO A 672 55.54 -19.01 -5.68
N LEU A 673 54.88 -17.99 -6.25
CA LEU A 673 53.85 -17.20 -5.56
C LEU A 673 52.57 -18.02 -5.32
N ILE A 674 52.19 -18.83 -6.32
CA ILE A 674 51.05 -19.74 -6.23
C ILE A 674 51.31 -20.84 -5.18
N GLU A 675 52.51 -21.41 -5.15
CA GLU A 675 52.91 -22.42 -4.16
C GLU A 675 52.93 -21.87 -2.72
N LEU A 676 53.29 -20.59 -2.55
CA LEU A 676 53.22 -19.88 -1.27
C LEU A 676 51.80 -19.41 -0.91
N GLY A 677 50.82 -19.62 -1.79
CA GLY A 677 49.43 -19.22 -1.57
C GLY A 677 49.26 -17.69 -1.49
N ILE A 678 50.08 -16.94 -2.24
CA ILE A 678 49.97 -15.48 -2.38
C ILE A 678 49.07 -15.22 -3.58
N SER A 679 47.97 -14.49 -3.35
CA SER A 679 46.91 -14.35 -4.34
C SER A 679 46.56 -12.91 -4.68
N ARG A 680 46.90 -11.96 -3.80
CA ARG A 680 46.42 -10.57 -3.90
C ARG A 680 47.50 -9.54 -4.20
N LEU A 681 48.77 -9.88 -3.97
CA LEU A 681 49.90 -8.98 -4.21
C LEU A 681 50.42 -9.15 -5.64
N SER A 682 50.72 -8.02 -6.29
CA SER A 682 51.41 -8.03 -7.58
C SER A 682 52.89 -8.43 -7.44
N PRO A 683 53.54 -8.95 -8.49
CA PRO A 683 54.97 -9.31 -8.43
C PRO A 683 55.87 -8.14 -7.98
N ASP A 684 55.56 -6.92 -8.39
CA ASP A 684 56.25 -5.70 -7.96
C ASP A 684 56.12 -5.46 -6.45
N GLU A 685 54.91 -5.63 -5.91
CA GLU A 685 54.66 -5.49 -4.47
C GLU A 685 55.31 -6.58 -3.64
N VAL A 686 55.34 -7.82 -4.15
CA VAL A 686 56.06 -8.91 -3.50
C VAL A 686 57.55 -8.59 -3.42
N TYR A 687 58.14 -8.10 -4.52
CA TYR A 687 59.54 -7.68 -4.54
C TYR A 687 59.81 -6.55 -3.55
N GLU A 688 58.92 -5.55 -3.47
CA GLU A 688 59.01 -4.46 -2.49
C GLU A 688 58.98 -4.98 -1.05
N ILE A 689 58.06 -5.89 -0.71
CA ILE A 689 57.94 -6.45 0.65
C ILE A 689 59.17 -7.26 1.03
N LEU A 690 59.75 -8.03 0.10
CA LEU A 690 60.99 -8.77 0.34
C LEU A 690 62.16 -7.83 0.66
N LEU A 691 62.22 -6.64 0.04
CA LEU A 691 63.22 -5.60 0.38
C LEU A 691 63.04 -5.00 1.77
N LEU A 692 61.84 -5.05 2.34
CA LEU A 692 61.60 -4.56 3.70
C LEU A 692 62.17 -5.53 4.75
N ARG A 693 62.48 -6.77 4.35
CA ARG A 693 62.98 -7.84 5.22
C ARG A 693 64.48 -8.12 5.06
N LEU A 694 64.99 -8.03 3.82
CA LEU A 694 66.36 -8.34 3.41
C LEU A 694 67.24 -7.09 3.45
#